data_AF-A0AAE3ZND9-F1
#
_entry.id   AF-A0AAE3ZND9-F1
#
_cell.length_a   1.000
_cell.length_b   1.000
_cell.length_c   1.000
_cell.angle_alpha   90.00
_cell.angle_beta   90.00
_cell.angle_gamma   90.00
#
_symmetry.space_group_name_H-M   'P 1'
#
loop_
_entity.id
_entity.type
_entity.pdbx_description
1 polymer ?
#
loop_
_entity_poly.entity_id
_entity_poly.type
_entity_poly.pdbx_seq_one_letter_code
_entity_poly.pdbx_strand_id
1 'polypeptide(L)'
;MLVVHGGWHDGRLALWAEDTERLTGENPEQSATKSKTRIRPHRYAAGAPGLAEALPVPAEEAVLTVALPGSTRAPLPSPESGLTGTARAARLTRWSVPALLVAPMDASPFLRATPDGTWAPAESLRYLGAVAELAEDLVRRGRMLPQLVRGEARWRAVLTGSDAAAFRTFAQAMPPVCRALGDTDNRADDVLRQALDLLVDAAARRAFPERLLLGHRPGGRAPLADRWMVALTGDDPTLPGARPDEADALRRALTEWYDAAQAANGPARVSFRLDEPVQGMDEWWLEFALQSTDDPAHYVAAADVFEGGAEWPRADETLLAGLGRAVRLFPALYESLRKPRPDGMELDTAGAFDFLSTAAPLLQAAGYGVQLPSWAGKRGLGLKLTTRTKKSGPKAVVAQGFGMSELVDYRLDLMVGDETIDPAELEQLALSKVPLIRVRGRWVELDDRQLKAALRAVGRRREGELTAADVLARVVDGGEPELPLVDVDADGPLGDLLSGEASERLTPIPTPEGFVGRLRPYQERGLSWLSFLSRLGLGGILADDMGLGKTAQTLSLLVAERSDRPTLLICPMSLVSNWRKEAERFAPGLSVHVHHGAGRDPAALDKHDLVITTYGTALRDLDVLREVEWDRVVCDEAQALKNSGTRQAQAARAIPARTRLALSGTPVENHLAELWSLLEFCNPGLLGTVKHFRSRYQEPIEARQDEYASAALKRATGPFILRRLKTDKSIISDLPEKLEVKVWCTLTPEQATLYAAVVEEMMATISSTTGIERRGNVLAAMTRLKQVCNHPAHLLKDGSALPGRSGKLDRLEALCAEIVADGEKGLVFTQYAEFGTLLQPYLQAKLDRPVLWLHGGLTKARRDELVERFQTGDEPTIFLLSLKAAGTGLNLTAANHVIHVDRWWNPAVEDQATDRAYRIGQRKNVQVRKFICTGTLEERIDEMIERKKALADAVVGTGEDWITDLSTDALRDLFALDPSAVA
;
A
#
# COMPACT_ATOMS: atom_id res chain seq x y z
N MET A 1 -29.67 16.52 20.31
CA MET A 1 -28.93 15.33 19.79
C MET A 1 -28.57 14.44 20.96
N LEU A 2 -28.74 13.12 20.85
CA LEU A 2 -28.41 12.19 21.94
C LEU A 2 -26.97 11.66 21.81
N VAL A 3 -26.15 11.79 22.85
CA VAL A 3 -24.84 11.13 22.94
C VAL A 3 -25.02 9.81 23.66
N VAL A 4 -24.91 8.70 22.95
CA VAL A 4 -25.27 7.36 23.44
C VAL A 4 -24.04 6.63 23.94
N HIS A 5 -24.08 6.22 25.20
CA HIS A 5 -23.08 5.42 25.87
C HIS A 5 -23.53 3.97 25.94
N GLY A 6 -22.55 3.07 25.92
CA GLY A 6 -22.78 1.63 26.01
C GLY A 6 -21.92 0.99 27.09
N GLY A 7 -22.48 -0.01 27.75
CA GLY A 7 -21.73 -0.91 28.62
C GLY A 7 -22.52 -2.17 28.93
N TRP A 8 -21.88 -3.17 29.51
CA TRP A 8 -22.54 -4.44 29.83
C TRP A 8 -23.03 -4.42 31.28
N HIS A 9 -24.30 -4.77 31.46
CA HIS A 9 -24.94 -4.89 32.77
C HIS A 9 -25.85 -6.11 32.79
N ASP A 10 -25.64 -7.00 33.77
CA ASP A 10 -26.42 -8.23 33.94
C ASP A 10 -26.59 -9.07 32.66
N GLY A 11 -25.52 -9.14 31.86
CA GLY A 11 -25.49 -9.94 30.62
C GLY A 11 -26.24 -9.32 29.44
N ARG A 12 -26.63 -8.04 29.53
CA ARG A 12 -27.25 -7.27 28.45
C ARG A 12 -26.43 -6.03 28.13
N LEU A 13 -26.54 -5.55 26.89
CA LEU A 13 -25.98 -4.28 26.48
C LEU A 13 -26.89 -3.18 27.03
N ALA A 14 -26.40 -2.42 27.99
CA ALA A 14 -27.05 -1.25 28.53
C ALA A 14 -26.69 -0.01 27.71
N LEU A 15 -27.71 0.65 27.17
CA LEU A 15 -27.60 1.90 26.43
C LEU A 15 -28.23 3.01 27.24
N TRP A 16 -27.52 4.10 27.45
CA TRP A 16 -28.05 5.33 28.04
C TRP A 16 -27.51 6.53 27.27
N ALA A 17 -28.17 7.68 27.34
CA ALA A 17 -27.72 8.84 26.56
C ALA A 17 -27.74 10.14 27.34
N GLU A 18 -26.81 11.02 27.01
CA GLU A 18 -26.84 12.44 27.36
C GLU A 18 -27.58 13.23 26.29
N ASP A 19 -28.51 14.07 26.70
CA ASP A 19 -29.27 14.95 25.83
C ASP A 19 -28.59 16.32 25.75
N THR A 20 -27.99 16.64 24.60
CA THR A 20 -27.24 17.89 24.38
C THR A 20 -28.10 19.14 24.48
N GLU A 21 -29.42 19.05 24.32
CA GLU A 21 -30.33 20.18 24.48
C GLU A 21 -30.59 20.49 25.96
N ARG A 22 -30.59 19.46 26.82
CA ARG A 22 -30.66 19.62 28.29
C ARG A 22 -29.35 20.10 28.91
N LEU A 23 -28.25 20.00 28.15
CA LEU A 23 -26.94 20.44 28.57
C LEU A 23 -26.70 21.95 28.35
N THR A 24 -27.44 22.60 27.42
CA THR A 24 -27.30 24.04 27.08
C THR A 24 -28.35 24.95 27.72
N GLY A 25 -29.47 24.40 28.19
CA GLY A 25 -30.53 25.17 28.85
C GLY A 25 -30.44 25.20 30.38
N GLU A 26 -30.54 26.39 30.99
CA GLU A 26 -30.96 26.51 32.40
C GLU A 26 -32.43 26.10 32.51
N ASN A 27 -32.72 24.80 32.61
CA ASN A 27 -34.10 24.35 32.84
C ASN A 27 -34.46 24.53 34.33
N PRO A 28 -35.42 25.40 34.71
CA PRO A 28 -35.75 25.68 36.12
C PRO A 28 -36.59 24.56 36.79
N GLU A 29 -37.15 23.63 36.03
CA GLU A 29 -38.12 22.64 36.53
C GLU A 29 -37.51 21.47 37.32
N GLN A 30 -36.18 21.32 37.30
CA GLN A 30 -35.47 20.44 38.24
C GLN A 30 -34.68 21.25 39.28
N SER A 31 -35.35 22.26 39.86
CA SER A 31 -34.95 22.83 41.15
C SER A 31 -34.88 21.70 42.18
N ALA A 32 -33.65 21.31 42.53
CA ALA A 32 -33.25 20.64 43.75
C ALA A 32 -34.41 19.99 44.53
N THR A 33 -34.89 18.84 44.07
CA THR A 33 -35.60 17.95 44.98
C THR A 33 -34.62 17.63 46.10
N LYS A 34 -34.97 18.06 47.32
CA LYS A 34 -34.30 17.70 48.58
C LYS A 34 -34.51 16.20 48.83
N SER A 35 -34.07 15.36 47.90
CA SER A 35 -34.06 13.92 48.09
C SER A 35 -32.90 13.57 49.01
N LYS A 36 -33.22 12.93 50.13
CA LYS A 36 -32.25 12.32 51.06
C LYS A 36 -31.62 11.04 50.48
N THR A 37 -31.84 10.72 49.20
CA THR A 37 -31.25 9.54 48.55
C THR A 37 -29.76 9.73 48.30
N ARG A 38 -28.98 8.66 48.58
CA ARG A 38 -27.53 8.63 48.41
C ARG A 38 -27.09 8.68 46.93
N ILE A 39 -28.00 8.39 45.99
CA ILE A 39 -27.82 8.41 44.53
C ILE A 39 -28.81 9.42 43.93
N ARG A 40 -28.33 10.28 43.02
CA ARG A 40 -29.11 11.37 42.40
C ARG A 40 -29.34 11.08 40.91
N PRO A 41 -30.45 11.55 40.31
CA PRO A 41 -30.66 11.44 38.87
C PRO A 41 -29.59 12.22 38.10
N HIS A 42 -29.12 11.64 36.99
CA HIS A 42 -28.20 12.29 36.06
C HIS A 42 -28.92 13.45 35.37
N ARG A 43 -28.48 14.67 35.65
CA ARG A 43 -29.19 15.90 35.22
C ARG A 43 -29.38 16.00 33.70
N TYR A 44 -28.44 15.43 32.95
CA TYR A 44 -28.39 15.52 31.48
C TYR A 44 -28.88 14.26 30.77
N ALA A 45 -29.36 13.26 31.51
CA ALA A 45 -29.80 12.03 30.89
C ALA A 45 -31.08 12.23 30.07
N ALA A 46 -31.12 11.60 28.90
CA ALA A 46 -32.34 11.43 28.11
C ALA A 46 -33.34 10.55 28.88
N GLY A 47 -34.64 10.78 28.66
CA GLY A 47 -35.68 9.90 29.19
C GLY A 47 -35.73 8.58 28.42
N ALA A 48 -36.13 7.48 29.06
CA ALA A 48 -36.25 6.17 28.42
C ALA A 48 -37.14 6.17 27.16
N PRO A 49 -38.31 6.85 27.12
CA PRO A 49 -39.14 6.91 25.91
C PRO A 49 -38.45 7.59 24.73
N GLY A 50 -37.75 8.71 24.98
CA GLY A 50 -36.99 9.43 23.94
C GLY A 50 -35.76 8.66 23.48
N LEU A 51 -35.17 7.85 24.36
CA LEU A 51 -34.07 6.95 24.01
C LEU A 51 -34.56 5.76 23.15
N ALA A 52 -35.73 5.20 23.47
CA ALA A 52 -36.33 4.11 22.69
C ALA A 52 -36.81 4.56 21.31
N GLU A 53 -37.28 5.80 21.18
CA GLU A 53 -37.64 6.39 19.89
C GLU A 53 -36.41 6.61 18.99
N ALA A 54 -35.30 7.06 19.57
CA ALA A 54 -34.06 7.34 18.84
C ALA A 54 -33.25 6.07 18.49
N LEU A 55 -33.40 5.00 19.26
CA LEU A 55 -32.65 3.75 19.09
C LEU A 55 -33.61 2.61 18.70
N PRO A 56 -33.76 2.29 17.39
CA PRO A 56 -34.71 1.29 16.91
C PRO A 56 -34.18 -0.13 17.14
N VAL A 57 -33.98 -0.50 18.40
CA VAL A 57 -33.50 -1.82 18.84
C VAL A 57 -34.45 -2.40 19.90
N PRO A 58 -34.81 -3.71 19.82
CA PRO A 58 -35.59 -4.35 20.87
C PRO A 58 -34.88 -4.26 22.22
N ALA A 59 -35.53 -3.61 23.20
CA ALA A 59 -34.93 -3.37 24.50
C ALA A 59 -35.96 -3.31 25.64
N GLU A 60 -35.51 -3.60 26.86
CA GLU A 60 -36.27 -3.39 28.09
C GLU A 60 -35.84 -2.09 28.76
N GLU A 61 -36.79 -1.25 29.19
CA GLU A 61 -36.48 -0.02 29.91
C GLU A 61 -36.00 -0.34 31.34
N ALA A 62 -34.91 0.31 31.76
CA ALA A 62 -34.34 0.17 33.10
C ALA A 62 -33.81 1.50 33.63
N VAL A 63 -33.47 1.51 34.92
CA VAL A 63 -32.77 2.63 35.55
C VAL A 63 -31.48 2.09 36.15
N LEU A 64 -30.34 2.60 35.65
CA LEU A 64 -29.01 2.13 36.04
C LEU A 64 -28.29 3.16 36.89
N THR A 65 -27.36 2.69 37.71
CA THR A 65 -26.43 3.55 38.44
C THR A 65 -25.09 3.58 37.70
N VAL A 66 -24.60 4.78 37.39
CA VAL A 66 -23.32 5.03 36.70
C VAL A 66 -22.42 5.90 37.58
N ALA A 67 -21.17 5.49 37.74
CA ALA A 67 -20.16 6.27 38.45
C ALA A 67 -19.39 7.18 37.47
N LEU A 68 -19.68 8.48 37.49
CA LEU A 68 -19.09 9.45 36.55
C LEU A 68 -18.32 10.55 37.28
N PRO A 69 -17.24 11.09 36.68
CA PRO A 69 -16.55 12.24 37.22
C PRO A 69 -17.48 13.46 37.19
N GLY A 70 -17.57 14.19 38.29
CA GLY A 70 -18.51 15.29 38.41
C GLY A 70 -18.27 16.19 39.61
N SER A 71 -19.12 17.21 39.73
CA SER A 71 -19.28 17.99 40.95
C SER A 71 -20.32 17.35 41.87
N THR A 72 -20.51 17.90 43.07
CA THR A 72 -21.61 17.48 43.96
C THR A 72 -23.01 17.79 43.41
N ARG A 73 -23.12 18.53 42.29
CA ARG A 73 -24.39 19.00 41.71
C ARG A 73 -24.72 18.39 40.34
N ALA A 74 -23.71 18.05 39.54
CA ALA A 74 -23.88 17.48 38.21
C ALA A 74 -22.63 16.69 37.77
N PRO A 75 -22.78 15.64 36.94
CA PRO A 75 -21.68 14.99 36.25
C PRO A 75 -21.01 15.95 35.26
N LEU A 76 -19.74 15.68 34.91
CA LEU A 76 -19.10 16.35 33.77
C LEU A 76 -19.74 15.84 32.48
N PRO A 77 -20.02 16.72 31.52
CA PRO A 77 -20.55 16.32 30.22
C PRO A 77 -19.51 15.49 29.46
N SER A 78 -19.96 14.52 28.67
CA SER A 78 -19.06 13.70 27.86
C SER A 78 -18.40 14.55 26.77
N PRO A 79 -17.14 14.26 26.38
CA PRO A 79 -16.44 15.02 25.35
C PRO A 79 -17.24 15.14 24.03
N GLU A 80 -17.99 14.10 23.67
CA GLU A 80 -18.80 14.00 22.46
C GLU A 80 -20.06 14.89 22.49
N SER A 81 -20.39 15.44 23.65
CA SER A 81 -21.44 16.47 23.76
C SER A 81 -21.00 17.83 23.23
N GLY A 82 -19.69 18.04 23.01
CA GLY A 82 -19.12 19.32 22.55
C GLY A 82 -19.08 20.41 23.63
N LEU A 83 -19.37 20.08 24.89
CA LEU A 83 -19.46 21.04 25.99
C LEU A 83 -18.29 20.91 26.97
N THR A 84 -17.73 22.04 27.38
CA THR A 84 -16.62 22.10 28.34
C THR A 84 -17.15 22.28 29.76
N GLY A 85 -17.14 21.20 30.55
CA GLY A 85 -17.46 21.25 31.98
C GLY A 85 -16.27 21.74 32.81
N THR A 86 -16.42 22.86 33.54
CA THR A 86 -15.40 23.32 34.49
C THR A 86 -15.67 22.79 35.90
N ALA A 87 -14.90 21.80 36.35
CA ALA A 87 -14.91 21.37 37.75
C ALA A 87 -13.53 21.56 38.39
N ARG A 88 -13.42 22.51 39.32
CA ARG A 88 -12.19 22.84 40.07
C ARG A 88 -11.63 21.66 40.89
N ALA A 89 -12.44 20.63 41.14
CA ALA A 89 -12.09 19.37 41.79
C ALA A 89 -13.11 18.28 41.42
N ALA A 90 -13.00 17.68 40.23
CA ALA A 90 -13.87 16.58 39.82
C ALA A 90 -13.65 15.36 40.73
N ARG A 91 -14.74 14.72 41.17
CA ARG A 91 -14.71 13.45 41.92
C ARG A 91 -15.67 12.46 41.29
N LEU A 92 -15.37 11.17 41.42
CA LEU A 92 -16.28 10.12 40.98
C LEU A 92 -17.53 10.13 41.87
N THR A 93 -18.69 10.34 41.28
CA THR A 93 -19.99 10.36 41.96
C THR A 93 -20.99 9.48 41.22
N ARG A 94 -21.94 8.90 41.97
CA ARG A 94 -22.93 7.96 41.43
C ARG A 94 -24.20 8.69 40.99
N TRP A 95 -24.64 8.40 39.77
CA TRP A 95 -25.81 8.98 39.15
C TRP A 95 -26.76 7.90 38.65
N SER A 96 -28.06 8.16 38.75
CA SER A 96 -29.11 7.32 38.20
C SER A 96 -29.43 7.77 36.77
N VAL A 97 -29.31 6.88 35.78
CA VAL A 97 -29.62 7.14 34.37
C VAL A 97 -30.76 6.21 33.89
N PRO A 98 -31.76 6.72 33.15
CA PRO A 98 -32.62 5.86 32.34
C PRO A 98 -31.79 5.16 31.27
N ALA A 99 -32.05 3.88 31.04
CA ALA A 99 -31.31 3.05 30.09
C ALA A 99 -32.22 2.05 29.36
N LEU A 100 -31.76 1.58 28.21
CA LEU A 100 -32.33 0.47 27.46
C LEU A 100 -31.43 -0.75 27.59
N LEU A 101 -31.99 -1.88 27.99
CA LEU A 101 -31.28 -3.16 28.10
C LEU A 101 -31.56 -4.01 26.85
N VAL A 102 -30.54 -4.15 26.01
CA VAL A 102 -30.59 -4.88 24.74
C VAL A 102 -30.03 -6.29 24.91
N ALA A 103 -30.74 -7.29 24.39
CA ALA A 103 -30.27 -8.68 24.41
C ALA A 103 -29.03 -8.85 23.51
N PRO A 104 -28.09 -9.76 23.82
CA PRO A 104 -26.88 -9.96 23.01
C PRO A 104 -27.14 -10.22 21.52
N MET A 105 -28.25 -10.91 21.18
CA MET A 105 -28.66 -11.20 19.80
C MET A 105 -28.96 -9.94 18.99
N ASP A 106 -29.57 -8.93 19.63
CA ASP A 106 -29.94 -7.66 19.01
C ASP A 106 -28.82 -6.61 19.12
N ALA A 107 -27.86 -6.82 20.04
CA ALA A 107 -26.75 -5.92 20.29
C ALA A 107 -25.75 -5.84 19.12
N SER A 108 -25.37 -6.96 18.49
CA SER A 108 -24.36 -6.95 17.40
C SER A 108 -24.81 -6.16 16.17
N PRO A 109 -26.03 -6.38 15.62
CA PRO A 109 -26.54 -5.55 14.53
C PRO A 109 -26.60 -4.06 14.88
N PHE A 110 -27.01 -3.73 16.10
CA PHE A 110 -27.09 -2.35 16.57
C PHE A 110 -25.71 -1.69 16.69
N LEU A 111 -24.73 -2.37 17.29
CA LEU A 111 -23.36 -1.87 17.44
C LEU A 111 -22.65 -1.66 16.10
N ARG A 112 -23.14 -2.30 15.03
CA ARG A 112 -22.68 -2.15 13.63
C ARG A 112 -23.48 -1.12 12.85
N ALA A 113 -24.59 -0.61 13.39
CA ALA A 113 -25.47 0.32 12.70
C ALA A 113 -24.83 1.70 12.59
N THR A 114 -24.95 2.32 11.42
CA THR A 114 -24.54 3.71 11.21
C THR A 114 -25.55 4.64 11.90
N PRO A 115 -25.12 5.60 12.73
CA PRO A 115 -26.01 6.58 13.33
C PRO A 115 -26.74 7.40 12.24
N ASP A 116 -28.02 7.70 12.46
CA ASP A 116 -28.89 8.38 11.50
C ASP A 116 -28.93 9.91 11.68
N GLY A 117 -28.13 10.44 12.61
CA GLY A 117 -28.04 11.86 12.96
C GLY A 117 -28.95 12.28 14.12
N THR A 118 -29.89 11.43 14.58
CA THR A 118 -30.69 11.71 15.79
C THR A 118 -29.89 11.45 17.07
N TRP A 119 -28.91 10.54 16.98
CA TRP A 119 -27.98 10.19 18.04
C TRP A 119 -26.54 10.05 17.52
N ALA A 120 -25.57 10.13 18.42
CA ALA A 120 -24.15 9.95 18.14
C ALA A 120 -23.52 8.96 19.15
N PRO A 121 -22.64 8.05 18.72
CA PRO A 121 -22.00 7.09 19.61
C PRO A 121 -20.89 7.78 20.41
N ALA A 122 -20.95 7.66 21.74
CA ALA A 122 -19.83 7.98 22.62
C ALA A 122 -18.69 6.96 22.46
N GLU A 123 -17.50 7.29 22.96
CA GLU A 123 -16.30 6.43 22.93
C GLU A 123 -16.58 5.00 23.40
N SER A 124 -17.35 4.86 24.48
CA SER A 124 -17.79 3.56 25.00
C SER A 124 -18.57 2.70 24.02
N LEU A 125 -19.46 3.30 23.22
CA LEU A 125 -20.26 2.57 22.27
C LEU A 125 -19.43 2.21 21.02
N ARG A 126 -18.54 3.09 20.58
CA ARG A 126 -17.58 2.80 19.48
C ARG A 126 -16.64 1.67 19.84
N TYR A 127 -16.11 1.69 21.07
CA TYR A 127 -15.29 0.61 21.61
C TYR A 127 -16.05 -0.72 21.59
N LEU A 128 -17.30 -0.76 22.04
CA LEU A 128 -18.13 -1.96 21.98
C LEU A 128 -18.45 -2.40 20.54
N GLY A 129 -18.55 -1.46 19.60
CA GLY A 129 -18.57 -1.73 18.16
C GLY A 129 -17.35 -2.53 17.71
N ALA A 130 -16.14 -2.07 18.04
CA ALA A 130 -14.90 -2.77 17.72
C ALA A 130 -14.80 -4.15 18.39
N VAL A 131 -15.29 -4.29 19.63
CA VAL A 131 -15.38 -5.59 20.31
C VAL A 131 -16.36 -6.54 19.60
N ALA A 132 -17.47 -6.03 19.07
CA ALA A 132 -18.40 -6.83 18.26
C ALA A 132 -17.76 -7.29 16.94
N GLU A 133 -16.93 -6.45 16.29
CA GLU A 133 -16.18 -6.88 15.10
C GLU A 133 -15.20 -8.01 15.41
N LEU A 134 -14.47 -7.90 16.53
CA LEU A 134 -13.58 -8.96 17.01
C LEU A 134 -14.35 -10.25 17.29
N ALA A 135 -15.53 -10.16 17.91
CA ALA A 135 -16.38 -11.33 18.18
C ALA A 135 -16.80 -12.04 16.88
N GLU A 136 -17.28 -11.29 15.88
CA GLU A 136 -17.68 -11.85 14.58
C GLU A 136 -16.49 -12.45 13.82
N ASP A 137 -15.31 -11.83 13.91
CA ASP A 137 -14.09 -12.36 13.32
C ASP A 137 -13.61 -13.66 13.96
N LEU A 138 -13.66 -13.75 15.30
CA LEU A 138 -13.36 -15.00 16.01
C LEU A 138 -14.32 -16.11 15.60
N VAL A 139 -15.62 -15.82 15.48
CA VAL A 139 -16.61 -16.81 15.00
C VAL A 139 -16.32 -17.24 13.57
N ARG A 140 -16.01 -16.30 12.66
CA ARG A 140 -15.67 -16.59 11.26
C ARG A 140 -14.45 -17.50 11.13
N ARG A 141 -13.45 -17.31 12.01
CA ARG A 141 -12.23 -18.13 12.08
C ARG A 141 -12.39 -19.42 12.88
N GLY A 142 -13.58 -19.73 13.41
CA GLY A 142 -13.82 -20.93 14.21
C GLY A 142 -13.15 -20.93 15.59
N ARG A 143 -12.88 -19.74 16.14
CA ARG A 143 -12.09 -19.52 17.37
C ARG A 143 -12.99 -19.43 18.61
N MET A 144 -13.87 -20.40 18.76
CA MET A 144 -14.83 -20.48 19.85
C MET A 144 -15.10 -21.94 20.24
N LEU A 145 -15.43 -22.17 21.51
CA LEU A 145 -15.78 -23.48 22.03
C LEU A 145 -17.10 -23.44 22.81
N PRO A 146 -17.88 -24.52 22.76
CA PRO A 146 -19.15 -24.59 23.46
C PRO A 146 -18.93 -24.91 24.93
N GLN A 147 -19.71 -24.29 25.80
CA GLN A 147 -19.53 -24.29 27.25
C GLN A 147 -20.87 -24.35 27.98
N LEU A 148 -20.82 -24.68 29.27
CA LEU A 148 -21.96 -24.64 30.18
C LEU A 148 -21.70 -23.58 31.27
N VAL A 149 -22.17 -22.36 31.06
CA VAL A 149 -21.93 -21.20 31.95
C VAL A 149 -23.17 -20.99 32.80
N ARG A 150 -23.04 -21.11 34.13
CA ARG A 150 -24.18 -20.99 35.07
C ARG A 150 -25.38 -21.90 34.74
N GLY A 151 -25.12 -23.06 34.11
CA GLY A 151 -26.16 -24.01 33.71
C GLY A 151 -26.78 -23.74 32.32
N GLU A 152 -26.28 -22.74 31.59
CA GLU A 152 -26.73 -22.39 30.24
C GLU A 152 -25.70 -22.74 29.17
N ALA A 153 -26.15 -23.30 28.06
CA ALA A 153 -25.33 -23.63 26.91
C ALA A 153 -24.91 -22.35 26.20
N ARG A 154 -23.60 -22.09 26.09
CA ARG A 154 -23.03 -20.86 25.50
C ARG A 154 -21.79 -21.14 24.67
N TRP A 155 -21.58 -20.40 23.59
CA TRP A 155 -20.27 -20.33 22.92
C TRP A 155 -19.37 -19.33 23.65
N ARG A 156 -18.09 -19.67 23.85
CA ARG A 156 -17.09 -18.78 24.44
C ARG A 156 -15.89 -18.63 23.51
N ALA A 157 -15.30 -17.44 23.49
CA ALA A 157 -14.12 -17.15 22.69
C ALA A 157 -12.93 -17.98 23.16
N VAL A 158 -12.12 -18.49 22.22
CA VAL A 158 -10.79 -19.04 22.50
C VAL A 158 -9.77 -18.03 22.02
N LEU A 159 -8.96 -17.53 22.95
CA LEU A 159 -8.04 -16.43 22.72
C LEU A 159 -6.61 -16.97 22.80
N THR A 160 -6.02 -17.24 21.64
CA THR A 160 -4.66 -17.79 21.52
C THR A 160 -3.77 -16.92 20.64
N GLY A 161 -2.44 -16.94 20.88
CA GLY A 161 -1.46 -16.19 20.11
C GLY A 161 -1.81 -14.71 19.94
N SER A 162 -1.97 -14.28 18.69
CA SER A 162 -2.34 -12.90 18.33
C SER A 162 -3.70 -12.46 18.89
N ASP A 163 -4.68 -13.37 19.07
CA ASP A 163 -5.99 -13.04 19.64
C ASP A 163 -5.89 -12.69 21.14
N ALA A 164 -4.98 -13.36 21.86
CA ALA A 164 -4.69 -13.05 23.26
C ALA A 164 -3.98 -11.70 23.41
N ALA A 165 -3.08 -11.37 22.48
CA ALA A 165 -2.45 -10.06 22.41
C ALA A 165 -3.48 -8.96 22.11
N ALA A 166 -4.37 -9.18 21.13
CA ALA A 166 -5.47 -8.28 20.83
C ALA A 166 -6.35 -8.06 22.06
N PHE A 167 -6.75 -9.12 22.77
CA PHE A 167 -7.56 -9.02 23.99
C PHE A 167 -6.90 -8.11 25.06
N ARG A 168 -5.58 -8.24 25.26
CA ARG A 168 -4.85 -7.35 26.20
C ARG A 168 -4.87 -5.89 25.74
N THR A 169 -4.68 -5.65 24.44
CA THR A 169 -4.77 -4.31 23.87
C THR A 169 -6.16 -3.70 24.05
N PHE A 170 -7.22 -4.47 23.77
CA PHE A 170 -8.60 -4.03 24.02
C PHE A 170 -8.85 -3.75 25.50
N ALA A 171 -8.38 -4.61 26.41
CA ALA A 171 -8.53 -4.40 27.86
C ALA A 171 -7.80 -3.12 28.33
N GLN A 172 -6.64 -2.81 27.77
CA GLN A 172 -5.90 -1.57 28.07
C GLN A 172 -6.57 -0.32 27.47
N ALA A 173 -7.15 -0.45 26.29
CA ALA A 173 -7.84 0.63 25.58
C ALA A 173 -9.29 0.84 26.04
N MET A 174 -9.82 0.02 26.97
CA MET A 174 -11.22 0.09 27.39
C MET A 174 -11.56 1.46 28.01
N PRO A 175 -12.54 2.19 27.44
CA PRO A 175 -13.01 3.45 28.02
C PRO A 175 -13.51 3.22 29.47
N PRO A 176 -13.08 4.04 30.45
CA PRO A 176 -13.45 3.83 31.86
C PRO A 176 -14.95 3.76 32.11
N VAL A 177 -15.77 4.47 31.33
CA VAL A 177 -17.23 4.47 31.46
C VAL A 177 -17.87 3.11 31.16
N CYS A 178 -17.23 2.23 30.36
CA CYS A 178 -17.70 0.86 30.15
C CYS A 178 -17.71 0.03 31.45
N ARG A 179 -16.90 0.43 32.44
CA ARG A 179 -16.79 -0.21 33.76
C ARG A 179 -17.55 0.53 34.85
N ALA A 180 -18.16 1.66 34.50
CA ALA A 180 -18.82 2.55 35.46
C ALA A 180 -20.27 2.14 35.80
N LEU A 181 -20.81 1.11 35.14
CA LEU A 181 -22.16 0.60 35.37
C LEU A 181 -22.22 -0.31 36.59
N GLY A 182 -23.11 -0.02 37.53
CA GLY A 182 -23.37 -0.85 38.72
C GLY A 182 -22.60 -0.42 39.97
N ASP A 183 -22.59 -1.30 40.97
CA ASP A 183 -22.07 -1.03 42.32
C ASP A 183 -20.63 -1.52 42.58
N THR A 184 -20.02 -2.24 41.63
CA THR A 184 -18.75 -2.95 41.78
C THR A 184 -17.59 -2.31 41.00
N ASP A 185 -16.39 -2.36 41.57
CA ASP A 185 -15.14 -1.96 40.91
C ASP A 185 -14.72 -3.07 39.93
N ASN A 186 -15.23 -3.00 38.70
CA ASN A 186 -15.03 -4.05 37.70
C ASN A 186 -13.68 -3.88 37.00
N ARG A 187 -12.90 -4.95 36.88
CA ARG A 187 -11.65 -4.91 36.12
C ARG A 187 -11.95 -4.95 34.61
N ALA A 188 -11.09 -4.32 33.81
CA ALA A 188 -11.31 -4.20 32.36
C ALA A 188 -11.27 -5.55 31.63
N ASP A 189 -10.40 -6.46 32.08
CA ASP A 189 -10.35 -7.84 31.63
C ASP A 189 -11.67 -8.57 31.87
N ASP A 190 -12.29 -8.42 33.05
CA ASP A 190 -13.55 -9.09 33.38
C ASP A 190 -14.72 -8.57 32.52
N VAL A 191 -14.83 -7.25 32.37
CA VAL A 191 -15.90 -6.61 31.56
C VAL A 191 -15.74 -6.95 30.09
N LEU A 192 -14.51 -6.89 29.57
CA LEU A 192 -14.23 -7.25 28.17
C LEU A 192 -14.52 -8.71 27.92
N ARG A 193 -14.10 -9.58 28.85
CA ARG A 193 -14.32 -11.02 28.75
C ARG A 193 -15.81 -11.35 28.68
N GLN A 194 -16.60 -10.74 29.55
CA GLN A 194 -18.05 -10.92 29.57
C GLN A 194 -18.68 -10.42 28.27
N ALA A 195 -18.33 -9.21 27.83
CA ALA A 195 -18.81 -8.62 26.58
C ALA A 195 -18.51 -9.51 25.37
N LEU A 196 -17.26 -9.93 25.25
CA LEU A 196 -16.76 -10.73 24.14
C LEU A 196 -17.42 -12.11 24.10
N ASP A 197 -17.53 -12.81 25.24
CA ASP A 197 -18.20 -14.12 25.29
C ASP A 197 -19.68 -14.02 24.88
N LEU A 198 -20.41 -12.99 25.31
CA LEU A 198 -21.82 -12.79 24.96
C LEU A 198 -22.01 -12.44 23.48
N LEU A 199 -21.13 -11.61 22.92
CA LEU A 199 -21.15 -11.26 21.50
C LEU A 199 -20.74 -12.45 20.63
N VAL A 200 -19.77 -13.26 21.06
CA VAL A 200 -19.41 -14.51 20.38
C VAL A 200 -20.55 -15.53 20.41
N ASP A 201 -21.25 -15.68 21.54
CA ASP A 201 -22.45 -16.53 21.61
C ASP A 201 -23.54 -16.08 20.64
N ALA A 202 -23.84 -14.78 20.60
CA ALA A 202 -24.82 -14.22 19.69
C ALA A 202 -24.42 -14.36 18.21
N ALA A 203 -23.16 -14.03 17.87
CA ALA A 203 -22.63 -14.14 16.52
C ALA A 203 -22.61 -15.60 16.04
N ALA A 204 -22.22 -16.55 16.91
CA ALA A 204 -22.26 -17.97 16.61
C ALA A 204 -23.68 -18.45 16.33
N ARG A 205 -24.66 -18.14 17.18
CA ARG A 205 -26.08 -18.53 16.96
C ARG A 205 -26.65 -17.96 15.66
N ARG A 206 -26.28 -16.73 15.30
CA ARG A 206 -26.65 -16.13 14.00
C ARG A 206 -25.98 -16.81 12.80
N ALA A 207 -24.73 -17.24 12.95
CA ALA A 207 -23.99 -17.94 11.91
C ALA A 207 -24.46 -19.38 11.69
N PHE A 208 -25.09 -20.00 12.70
CA PHE A 208 -25.65 -21.35 12.65
C PHE A 208 -27.19 -21.38 12.71
N PRO A 209 -27.91 -20.81 11.71
CA PRO A 209 -29.38 -20.75 11.74
C PRO A 209 -30.04 -22.11 11.51
N GLU A 210 -29.30 -23.12 11.05
CA GLU A 210 -29.77 -24.51 10.92
C GLU A 210 -29.06 -25.43 11.90
N ARG A 211 -29.86 -26.31 12.51
CA ARG A 211 -29.48 -27.28 13.53
C ARG A 211 -28.22 -28.03 13.07
N LEU A 212 -27.12 -27.90 13.82
CA LEU A 212 -25.93 -28.75 13.70
C LEU A 212 -26.26 -30.25 13.68
N LEU A 213 -27.46 -30.63 14.14
CA LEU A 213 -28.06 -31.95 14.01
C LEU A 213 -29.01 -32.03 12.80
N LEU A 214 -28.66 -32.87 11.84
CA LEU A 214 -29.60 -33.42 10.85
C LEU A 214 -30.66 -34.26 11.59
N GLY A 215 -31.80 -33.69 12.00
CA GLY A 215 -32.87 -34.46 12.67
C GLY A 215 -33.94 -33.70 13.46
N HIS A 216 -34.86 -34.48 14.06
CA HIS A 216 -35.96 -34.02 14.93
C HIS A 216 -35.43 -33.34 16.21
N ARG A 217 -36.15 -32.32 16.71
CA ARG A 217 -35.87 -31.73 18.03
C ARG A 217 -36.07 -32.82 19.11
N PRO A 218 -35.03 -33.20 19.86
CA PRO A 218 -35.18 -34.13 20.96
C PRO A 218 -36.13 -33.56 22.01
N GLY A 219 -37.11 -34.34 22.47
CA GLY A 219 -38.02 -33.92 23.55
C GLY A 219 -37.32 -33.84 24.91
N GLY A 220 -38.01 -33.37 25.95
CA GLY A 220 -37.43 -33.22 27.31
C GLY A 220 -36.83 -34.50 27.94
N ARG A 221 -37.10 -35.68 27.37
CA ARG A 221 -36.55 -36.98 27.79
C ARG A 221 -35.29 -37.43 27.02
N ALA A 222 -34.79 -36.62 26.08
CA ALA A 222 -33.61 -36.97 25.30
C ALA A 222 -32.31 -36.95 26.14
N PRO A 223 -31.23 -37.59 25.66
CA PRO A 223 -29.91 -37.48 26.30
C PRO A 223 -29.49 -36.02 26.54
N LEU A 224 -28.75 -35.80 27.63
CA LEU A 224 -28.30 -34.46 28.02
C LEU A 224 -27.49 -33.76 26.93
N ALA A 225 -26.62 -34.50 26.22
CA ALA A 225 -25.82 -33.97 25.12
C ALA A 225 -26.68 -33.43 23.96
N ASP A 226 -27.78 -34.11 23.62
CA ASP A 226 -28.69 -33.69 22.55
C ASP A 226 -29.47 -32.43 22.94
N ARG A 227 -29.94 -32.38 24.20
CA ARG A 227 -30.59 -31.16 24.74
C ARG A 227 -29.61 -29.99 24.80
N TRP A 228 -28.35 -30.25 25.14
CA TRP A 228 -27.29 -29.24 25.16
C TRP A 228 -26.95 -28.70 23.78
N MET A 229 -26.83 -29.55 22.77
CA MET A 229 -26.63 -29.11 21.38
C MET A 229 -27.79 -28.25 20.88
N VAL A 230 -29.03 -28.62 21.20
CA VAL A 230 -30.20 -27.78 20.84
C VAL A 230 -30.17 -26.44 21.55
N ALA A 231 -29.89 -26.42 22.85
CA ALA A 231 -29.79 -25.20 23.64
C ALA A 231 -28.63 -24.29 23.17
N LEU A 232 -27.56 -24.87 22.62
CA LEU A 232 -26.39 -24.14 22.12
C LEU A 232 -26.65 -23.40 20.79
N THR A 233 -27.60 -23.88 19.99
CA THR A 233 -27.96 -23.28 18.69
C THR A 233 -29.32 -22.58 18.66
N GLY A 234 -30.19 -22.84 19.65
CA GLY A 234 -31.53 -22.26 19.74
C GLY A 234 -31.59 -20.93 20.48
N ASP A 235 -32.79 -20.36 20.62
CA ASP A 235 -32.99 -19.10 21.36
C ASP A 235 -32.99 -19.30 22.88
N ASP A 236 -33.37 -20.50 23.35
CA ASP A 236 -33.36 -20.88 24.77
C ASP A 236 -32.07 -21.64 25.10
N PRO A 237 -31.16 -21.05 25.90
CA PRO A 237 -29.88 -21.65 26.27
C PRO A 237 -29.99 -22.59 27.48
N THR A 238 -31.18 -22.76 28.05
CA THR A 238 -31.38 -23.58 29.26
C THR A 238 -31.43 -25.08 28.94
N LEU A 239 -31.13 -25.90 29.96
CA LEU A 239 -31.19 -27.35 29.88
C LEU A 239 -32.35 -27.90 30.72
N PRO A 240 -33.61 -27.77 30.26
CA PRO A 240 -34.76 -28.19 31.06
C PRO A 240 -34.70 -29.69 31.38
N GLY A 241 -34.84 -30.03 32.66
CA GLY A 241 -34.84 -31.42 33.14
C GLY A 241 -33.45 -32.06 33.31
N ALA A 242 -32.35 -31.31 33.19
CA ALA A 242 -31.02 -31.79 33.53
C ALA A 242 -30.86 -31.94 35.05
N ARG A 243 -30.35 -33.09 35.52
CA ARG A 243 -30.02 -33.27 36.94
C ARG A 243 -28.73 -32.49 37.28
N PRO A 244 -28.61 -31.89 38.48
CA PRO A 244 -27.45 -31.07 38.83
C PRO A 244 -26.10 -31.78 38.70
N ASP A 245 -26.05 -33.06 39.08
CA ASP A 245 -24.88 -33.94 38.98
C ASP A 245 -24.44 -34.19 37.52
N GLU A 246 -25.39 -34.42 36.61
CA GLU A 246 -25.12 -34.60 35.19
C GLU A 246 -24.67 -33.30 34.51
N ALA A 247 -25.31 -32.18 34.85
CA ALA A 247 -24.93 -30.85 34.37
C ALA A 247 -23.53 -30.47 34.86
N ASP A 248 -23.18 -30.79 36.11
CA ASP A 248 -21.85 -30.56 36.68
C ASP A 248 -20.78 -31.42 36.02
N ALA A 249 -21.08 -32.68 35.71
CA ALA A 249 -20.15 -33.55 34.98
C ALA A 249 -19.86 -33.01 33.57
N LEU A 250 -20.92 -32.60 32.84
CA LEU A 250 -20.77 -31.97 31.53
C LEU A 250 -19.98 -30.65 31.60
N ARG A 251 -20.31 -29.79 32.58
CA ARG A 251 -19.59 -28.53 32.82
C ARG A 251 -18.10 -28.77 33.06
N ARG A 252 -17.72 -29.73 33.91
CA ARG A 252 -16.32 -30.07 34.18
C ARG A 252 -15.60 -30.49 32.90
N ALA A 253 -16.15 -31.42 32.13
CA ALA A 253 -15.55 -31.88 30.89
C ALA A 253 -15.38 -30.76 29.85
N LEU A 254 -16.37 -29.87 29.73
CA LEU A 254 -16.30 -28.71 28.84
C LEU A 254 -15.27 -27.68 29.33
N THR A 255 -15.18 -27.46 30.65
CA THR A 255 -14.20 -26.54 31.24
C THR A 255 -12.78 -27.06 31.02
N GLU A 256 -12.54 -28.36 31.24
CA GLU A 256 -11.25 -28.99 30.95
C GLU A 256 -10.85 -28.85 29.47
N TRP A 257 -11.79 -29.02 28.54
CA TRP A 257 -11.55 -28.79 27.12
C TRP A 257 -11.20 -27.33 26.81
N TYR A 258 -11.95 -26.39 27.41
CA TYR A 258 -11.72 -24.96 27.25
C TYR A 258 -10.36 -24.52 27.80
N ASP A 259 -10.02 -24.96 29.01
CA ASP A 259 -8.76 -24.64 29.67
C ASP A 259 -7.59 -25.26 28.90
N ALA A 260 -7.73 -26.49 28.37
CA ALA A 260 -6.71 -27.11 27.54
C ALA A 260 -6.46 -26.36 26.21
N ALA A 261 -7.51 -25.76 25.62
CA ALA A 261 -7.38 -24.93 24.43
C ALA A 261 -6.71 -23.58 24.72
N GLN A 262 -6.98 -23.00 25.89
CA GLN A 262 -6.36 -21.75 26.34
C GLN A 262 -4.91 -21.95 26.81
N ALA A 263 -4.60 -23.07 27.45
CA ALA A 263 -3.27 -23.44 27.95
C ALA A 263 -2.25 -23.72 26.84
N ALA A 264 -2.68 -23.81 25.59
CA ALA A 264 -1.78 -23.80 24.43
C ALA A 264 -1.02 -22.46 24.25
N ASN A 265 -1.23 -21.46 25.12
CA ASN A 265 -0.61 -20.13 25.10
C ASN A 265 0.24 -19.85 26.35
N GLY A 266 1.26 -20.67 26.58
CA GLY A 266 2.39 -20.23 27.39
C GLY A 266 3.27 -19.23 26.62
N PRO A 267 4.32 -18.67 27.26
CA PRO A 267 5.39 -17.94 26.57
C PRO A 267 6.14 -18.81 25.53
N ALA A 268 5.86 -20.11 25.50
CA ALA A 268 6.38 -21.08 24.55
C ALA A 268 5.24 -21.80 23.85
N ARG A 269 5.41 -22.02 22.54
CA ARG A 269 4.57 -22.89 21.71
C ARG A 269 5.37 -24.12 21.27
N VAL A 270 4.69 -25.23 21.00
CA VAL A 270 5.35 -26.38 20.37
C VAL A 270 5.70 -26.03 18.93
N SER A 271 6.92 -26.39 18.54
CA SER A 271 7.45 -26.20 17.19
C SER A 271 7.92 -27.51 16.60
N PHE A 272 7.77 -27.65 15.29
CA PHE A 272 8.24 -28.79 14.51
C PHE A 272 9.32 -28.30 13.53
N ARG A 273 10.46 -28.97 13.45
CA ARG A 273 11.49 -28.71 12.44
C ARG A 273 11.71 -29.96 11.61
N LEU A 274 11.53 -29.84 10.30
CA LEU A 274 11.82 -30.94 9.37
C LEU A 274 13.25 -30.80 8.87
N ASP A 275 14.10 -31.76 9.23
CA ASP A 275 15.50 -31.83 8.83
C ASP A 275 15.68 -32.76 7.62
N GLU A 276 16.56 -32.34 6.71
CA GLU A 276 16.88 -33.10 5.49
C GLU A 276 17.71 -34.36 5.81
N PRO A 277 17.47 -35.49 5.11
CA PRO A 277 18.24 -36.71 5.29
C PRO A 277 19.71 -36.54 4.91
N VAL A 278 20.60 -37.22 5.64
CA VAL A 278 22.04 -37.28 5.34
C VAL A 278 22.27 -38.00 4.01
N GLN A 279 23.29 -37.57 3.25
CA GLN A 279 23.56 -38.02 1.90
C GLN A 279 23.64 -39.56 1.79
N GLY A 280 22.72 -40.16 1.01
CA GLY A 280 22.64 -41.61 0.79
C GLY A 280 21.58 -42.35 1.62
N MET A 281 20.88 -41.65 2.54
CA MET A 281 19.73 -42.16 3.27
C MET A 281 18.44 -41.48 2.79
N ASP A 282 17.30 -42.14 3.00
CA ASP A 282 15.94 -41.64 2.68
C ASP A 282 15.10 -41.40 3.96
N GLU A 283 15.76 -41.32 5.11
CA GLU A 283 15.16 -41.15 6.45
C GLU A 283 15.19 -39.67 6.86
N TRP A 284 14.02 -39.04 6.85
CA TRP A 284 13.83 -37.66 7.29
C TRP A 284 13.63 -37.61 8.80
N TRP A 285 14.09 -36.53 9.43
CA TRP A 285 13.90 -36.32 10.86
C TRP A 285 12.98 -35.13 11.11
N LEU A 286 11.89 -35.36 11.84
CA LEU A 286 11.02 -34.31 12.33
C LEU A 286 11.32 -34.06 13.81
N GLU A 287 12.10 -33.03 14.11
CA GLU A 287 12.45 -32.62 15.47
C GLU A 287 11.28 -31.88 16.13
N PHE A 288 11.02 -32.20 17.40
CA PHE A 288 10.07 -31.48 18.24
C PHE A 288 10.81 -30.49 19.12
N ALA A 289 10.18 -29.34 19.41
CA ALA A 289 10.79 -28.30 20.21
C ALA A 289 9.76 -27.42 20.90
N LEU A 290 10.23 -26.61 21.84
CA LEU A 290 9.54 -25.43 22.32
C LEU A 290 10.18 -24.17 21.72
N GLN A 291 9.34 -23.29 21.21
CA GLN A 291 9.75 -22.01 20.62
C GLN A 291 9.05 -20.87 21.33
N SER A 292 9.75 -19.77 21.61
CA SER A 292 9.12 -18.59 22.23
C SER A 292 8.05 -17.98 21.31
N THR A 293 6.95 -17.53 21.93
CA THR A 293 5.88 -16.82 21.21
C THR A 293 6.26 -15.39 20.86
N ASP A 294 7.14 -14.77 21.66
CA ASP A 294 7.53 -13.36 21.53
C ASP A 294 8.82 -13.17 20.72
N ASP A 295 9.76 -14.13 20.82
CA ASP A 295 11.01 -14.16 20.05
C ASP A 295 11.14 -15.49 19.28
N PRO A 296 10.77 -15.54 17.99
CA PRO A 296 10.87 -16.76 17.19
C PRO A 296 12.28 -17.36 17.08
N ALA A 297 13.35 -16.59 17.37
CA ALA A 297 14.72 -17.08 17.35
C ALA A 297 15.06 -17.92 18.60
N HIS A 298 14.31 -17.76 19.69
CA HIS A 298 14.49 -18.56 20.89
C HIS A 298 13.78 -19.91 20.76
N TYR A 299 14.57 -20.94 20.46
CA TYR A 299 14.15 -22.30 20.13
C TYR A 299 14.93 -23.31 20.97
N VAL A 300 14.23 -24.24 21.63
CA VAL A 300 14.82 -25.26 22.50
C VAL A 300 14.31 -26.64 22.08
N ALA A 301 15.21 -27.52 21.66
CA ALA A 301 14.84 -28.86 21.20
C ALA A 301 14.21 -29.67 22.33
N ALA A 302 13.29 -30.58 21.99
CA ALA A 302 12.57 -31.41 22.95
C ALA A 302 13.52 -32.27 23.80
N ALA A 303 14.63 -32.74 23.22
CA ALA A 303 15.68 -33.45 23.96
C ALA A 303 16.21 -32.59 25.13
N ASP A 304 16.57 -31.34 24.86
CA ASP A 304 17.05 -30.40 25.88
C ASP A 304 15.97 -30.02 26.89
N VAL A 305 14.70 -29.94 26.46
CA VAL A 305 13.55 -29.71 27.37
C VAL A 305 13.46 -30.84 28.41
N PHE A 306 13.59 -32.10 27.99
CA PHE A 306 13.53 -33.25 28.91
C PHE A 306 14.78 -33.40 29.80
N GLU A 307 15.89 -32.77 29.43
CA GLU A 307 17.11 -32.68 30.25
C GLU A 307 17.09 -31.50 31.24
N GLY A 308 16.06 -30.65 31.18
CA GLY A 308 15.91 -29.49 32.07
C GLY A 308 16.62 -28.23 31.58
N GLY A 309 17.01 -28.18 30.30
CA GLY A 309 17.68 -27.04 29.67
C GLY A 309 16.75 -25.88 29.29
N ALA A 310 15.43 -26.03 29.44
CA ALA A 310 14.47 -24.99 29.11
C ALA A 310 14.20 -24.05 30.31
N GLU A 311 14.33 -22.73 30.10
CA GLU A 311 14.08 -21.71 31.14
C GLU A 311 12.58 -21.49 31.42
N TRP A 312 11.69 -22.23 30.76
CA TRP A 312 10.24 -22.13 30.95
C TRP A 312 9.71 -23.02 32.09
N PRO A 313 8.83 -22.51 32.96
CA PRO A 313 8.20 -23.33 33.98
C PRO A 313 7.37 -24.46 33.36
N ARG A 314 7.60 -25.71 33.80
CA ARG A 314 6.88 -26.91 33.33
C ARG A 314 6.95 -27.08 31.80
N ALA A 315 8.14 -26.87 31.25
CA ALA A 315 8.42 -26.98 29.83
C ALA A 315 8.07 -28.38 29.27
N ASP A 316 8.40 -29.43 30.01
CA ASP A 316 8.06 -30.82 29.70
C ASP A 316 6.55 -31.07 29.61
N GLU A 317 5.76 -30.60 30.59
CA GLU A 317 4.30 -30.68 30.56
C GLU A 317 3.72 -29.90 29.38
N THR A 318 4.28 -28.72 29.10
CA THR A 318 3.83 -27.84 28.00
C THR A 318 4.09 -28.48 26.64
N LEU A 319 5.27 -29.08 26.46
CA LEU A 319 5.65 -29.80 25.25
C LEU A 319 4.75 -31.03 25.05
N LEU A 320 4.59 -31.89 26.06
CA LEU A 320 3.77 -33.10 25.96
C LEU A 320 2.29 -32.79 25.71
N ALA A 321 1.73 -31.79 26.39
CA ALA A 321 0.35 -31.35 26.17
C ALA A 321 0.16 -30.77 24.76
N GLY A 322 1.14 -30.03 24.25
CA GLY A 322 1.11 -29.49 22.89
C GLY A 322 1.23 -30.57 21.81
N LEU A 323 2.16 -31.51 21.97
CA LEU A 323 2.28 -32.65 21.06
C LEU A 323 1.00 -33.51 21.07
N GLY A 324 0.41 -33.74 22.25
CA GLY A 324 -0.86 -34.47 22.37
C GLY A 324 -2.02 -33.79 21.64
N ARG A 325 -2.08 -32.45 21.61
CA ARG A 325 -3.05 -31.70 20.80
C ARG A 325 -2.73 -31.79 19.30
N ALA A 326 -1.45 -31.75 18.94
CA ALA A 326 -1.01 -31.82 17.55
C ALA A 326 -1.35 -33.15 16.86
N VAL A 327 -1.51 -34.25 17.61
CA VAL A 327 -1.98 -35.56 17.07
C VAL A 327 -3.27 -35.44 16.27
N ARG A 328 -4.17 -34.51 16.62
CA ARG A 328 -5.43 -34.31 15.86
C ARG A 328 -5.20 -33.74 14.46
N LEU A 329 -4.11 -33.00 14.28
CA LEU A 329 -3.73 -32.35 13.02
C LEU A 329 -2.72 -33.19 12.24
N PHE A 330 -1.86 -33.93 12.95
CA PHE A 330 -0.88 -34.84 12.39
C PHE A 330 -0.88 -36.18 13.17
N PRO A 331 -1.77 -37.13 12.78
CA PRO A 331 -1.97 -38.38 13.52
C PRO A 331 -0.71 -39.25 13.69
N ALA A 332 0.26 -39.14 12.77
CA ALA A 332 1.50 -39.90 12.83
C ALA A 332 2.33 -39.63 14.11
N LEU A 333 2.14 -38.47 14.76
CA LEU A 333 2.76 -38.14 16.04
C LEU A 333 2.44 -39.14 17.17
N TYR A 334 1.33 -39.87 17.05
CA TYR A 334 0.91 -40.84 18.06
C TYR A 334 1.99 -41.90 18.34
N GLU A 335 2.72 -42.35 17.32
CA GLU A 335 3.78 -43.35 17.49
C GLU A 335 4.98 -42.79 18.26
N SER A 336 5.34 -41.52 18.05
CA SER A 336 6.42 -40.90 18.82
C SER A 336 6.04 -40.66 20.28
N LEU A 337 4.78 -40.27 20.54
CA LEU A 337 4.26 -40.05 21.90
C LEU A 337 4.22 -41.30 22.79
N ARG A 338 4.42 -42.50 22.23
CA ARG A 338 4.58 -43.75 23.00
C ARG A 338 5.95 -43.85 23.66
N LYS A 339 6.94 -43.08 23.20
CA LYS A 339 8.27 -43.03 23.77
C LYS A 339 8.25 -42.25 25.09
N PRO A 340 9.06 -42.63 26.10
CA PRO A 340 9.13 -41.90 27.37
C PRO A 340 9.59 -40.43 27.23
N ARG A 341 10.37 -40.12 26.19
CA ARG A 341 10.87 -38.79 25.85
C ARG A 341 10.71 -38.57 24.34
N PRO A 342 9.56 -38.06 23.87
CA PRO A 342 9.32 -37.82 22.45
C PRO A 342 10.08 -36.57 22.00
N ASP A 343 11.27 -36.75 21.45
CA ASP A 343 12.16 -35.69 20.94
C ASP A 343 12.00 -35.42 19.44
N GLY A 344 11.47 -36.39 18.70
CA GLY A 344 11.15 -36.26 17.28
C GLY A 344 10.61 -37.57 16.70
N MET A 345 10.53 -37.64 15.38
CA MET A 345 10.17 -38.87 14.67
C MET A 345 10.87 -38.99 13.33
N GLU A 346 11.14 -40.24 12.94
CA GLU A 346 11.60 -40.60 11.60
C GLU A 346 10.41 -40.59 10.64
N LEU A 347 10.60 -39.98 9.48
CA LEU A 347 9.65 -39.98 8.37
C LEU A 347 10.34 -40.58 7.14
N ASP A 348 9.60 -41.37 6.36
CA ASP A 348 10.01 -41.70 5.01
C ASP A 348 9.72 -40.52 4.07
N THR A 349 10.22 -40.56 2.84
CA THR A 349 10.00 -39.49 1.85
C THR A 349 8.51 -39.20 1.60
N ALA A 350 7.64 -40.21 1.69
CA ALA A 350 6.19 -40.01 1.55
C ALA A 350 5.58 -39.26 2.76
N GLY A 351 5.99 -39.63 3.97
CA GLY A 351 5.59 -38.98 5.21
C GLY A 351 6.14 -37.56 5.35
N ALA A 352 7.36 -37.30 4.87
CA ALA A 352 7.92 -35.96 4.79
C ALA A 352 7.11 -35.07 3.84
N PHE A 353 6.66 -35.60 2.70
CA PHE A 353 5.78 -34.86 1.80
C PHE A 353 4.42 -34.58 2.43
N ASP A 354 3.76 -35.59 3.01
CA ASP A 354 2.47 -35.37 3.68
C ASP A 354 2.58 -34.35 4.81
N PHE A 355 3.72 -34.35 5.52
CA PHE A 355 4.03 -33.30 6.48
C PHE A 355 4.11 -31.93 5.80
N LEU A 356 4.87 -31.77 4.72
CA LEU A 356 5.02 -30.49 4.00
C LEU A 356 3.70 -29.98 3.38
N SER A 357 2.95 -30.86 2.70
CA SER A 357 1.76 -30.48 1.92
C SER A 357 0.51 -30.32 2.79
N THR A 358 0.42 -31.08 3.87
CA THR A 358 -0.82 -31.23 4.65
C THR A 358 -0.61 -30.79 6.10
N ALA A 359 0.30 -31.43 6.83
CA ALA A 359 0.39 -31.24 8.27
C ALA A 359 0.97 -29.86 8.65
N ALA A 360 2.05 -29.42 8.00
CA ALA A 360 2.74 -28.17 8.27
C ALA A 360 1.81 -26.95 8.12
N PRO A 361 1.03 -26.78 7.02
CA PRO A 361 0.04 -25.71 6.91
C PRO A 361 -1.03 -25.75 8.01
N LEU A 362 -1.55 -26.94 8.36
CA LEU A 362 -2.55 -27.10 9.41
C LEU A 362 -1.99 -26.77 10.80
N LEU A 363 -0.75 -27.18 11.08
CA LEU A 363 -0.05 -26.89 12.32
C LEU A 363 0.26 -25.38 12.42
N GLN A 364 0.75 -24.75 11.36
CA GLN A 364 0.95 -23.29 11.33
C GLN A 364 -0.36 -22.53 11.56
N ALA A 365 -1.45 -22.92 10.87
CA ALA A 365 -2.76 -22.32 11.04
C ALA A 365 -3.33 -22.50 12.46
N ALA A 366 -2.98 -23.61 13.13
CA ALA A 366 -3.34 -23.88 14.52
C ALA A 366 -2.42 -23.18 15.54
N GLY A 367 -1.40 -22.45 15.10
CA GLY A 367 -0.51 -21.65 15.95
C GLY A 367 0.75 -22.37 16.45
N TYR A 368 1.09 -23.54 15.88
CA TYR A 368 2.36 -24.20 16.14
C TYR A 368 3.51 -23.53 15.38
N GLY A 369 4.71 -23.60 15.94
CA GLY A 369 5.92 -23.26 15.19
C GLY A 369 6.20 -24.34 14.14
N VAL A 370 6.56 -23.95 12.92
CA VAL A 370 7.00 -24.89 11.89
C VAL A 370 8.19 -24.30 11.16
N GLN A 371 9.30 -25.02 11.15
CA GLN A 371 10.53 -24.71 10.44
C GLN A 371 10.73 -25.75 9.34
N LEU A 372 10.73 -25.29 8.09
CA LEU A 372 10.88 -26.14 6.91
C LEU A 372 12.23 -25.90 6.23
N PRO A 373 12.73 -26.87 5.46
CA PRO A 373 13.91 -26.68 4.63
C PRO A 373 13.77 -25.50 3.66
N SER A 374 14.87 -24.86 3.32
CA SER A 374 14.88 -23.61 2.52
C SER A 374 14.33 -23.72 1.09
N TRP A 375 14.16 -24.94 0.58
CA TRP A 375 13.55 -25.23 -0.73
C TRP A 375 12.05 -25.55 -0.64
N ALA A 376 11.53 -25.90 0.54
CA ALA A 376 10.12 -26.28 0.72
C ALA A 376 9.20 -25.09 0.40
N GLY A 377 8.14 -25.35 -0.38
CA GLY A 377 7.21 -24.30 -0.84
C GLY A 377 7.70 -23.47 -2.05
N LYS A 378 8.91 -23.73 -2.58
CA LYS A 378 9.35 -23.17 -3.88
C LYS A 378 8.85 -24.05 -5.02
N ARG A 379 8.35 -23.44 -6.10
CA ARG A 379 7.91 -24.19 -7.29
C ARG A 379 9.11 -24.87 -7.93
N GLY A 380 9.08 -26.21 -7.95
CA GLY A 380 10.20 -27.02 -8.45
C GLY A 380 10.32 -27.06 -9.97
N LEU A 381 9.20 -26.97 -10.71
CA LEU A 381 9.17 -27.14 -12.16
C LEU A 381 9.00 -25.83 -12.94
N GLY A 382 9.72 -25.71 -14.05
CA GLY A 382 9.60 -24.61 -15.01
C GLY A 382 10.01 -25.00 -16.43
N LEU A 383 9.97 -24.02 -17.34
CA LEU A 383 10.44 -24.16 -18.72
C LEU A 383 11.67 -23.28 -18.96
N LYS A 384 12.60 -23.80 -19.76
CA LYS A 384 13.68 -23.05 -20.39
C LYS A 384 13.45 -22.96 -21.88
N LEU A 385 13.45 -21.76 -22.42
CA LEU A 385 13.36 -21.52 -23.86
C LEU A 385 14.75 -21.26 -24.42
N THR A 386 15.23 -22.16 -25.28
CA THR A 386 16.49 -21.99 -26.02
C THR A 386 16.18 -21.56 -27.45
N THR A 387 16.82 -20.52 -27.96
CA THR A 387 16.72 -20.12 -29.37
C THR A 387 18.07 -19.96 -30.04
N ARG A 388 18.15 -20.35 -31.31
CA ARG A 388 19.36 -20.21 -32.15
C ARG A 388 19.03 -19.60 -33.50
N THR A 389 19.81 -18.61 -33.90
CA THR A 389 19.66 -17.91 -35.17
C THR A 389 20.30 -18.72 -36.30
N LYS A 390 19.59 -18.95 -37.41
CA LYS A 390 20.17 -19.64 -38.56
C LYS A 390 21.18 -18.73 -39.27
N LYS A 391 22.46 -19.15 -39.34
CA LYS A 391 23.45 -18.50 -40.20
C LYS A 391 23.05 -18.73 -41.66
N SER A 392 22.59 -17.68 -42.34
CA SER A 392 22.46 -17.71 -43.79
C SER A 392 23.85 -17.89 -44.42
N GLY A 393 23.93 -18.72 -45.47
CA GLY A 393 25.20 -19.04 -46.14
C GLY A 393 25.91 -17.82 -46.75
N PRO A 394 27.14 -17.99 -47.28
CA PRO A 394 28.08 -16.90 -47.60
C PRO A 394 27.67 -15.91 -48.70
N LYS A 395 26.42 -15.90 -49.17
CA LYS A 395 25.94 -15.08 -50.30
C LYS A 395 24.79 -14.11 -49.96
N ALA A 396 24.47 -13.90 -48.69
CA ALA A 396 23.48 -12.90 -48.27
C ALA A 396 24.12 -11.88 -47.31
N VAL A 397 25.11 -11.12 -47.80
CA VAL A 397 25.68 -9.97 -47.07
C VAL A 397 25.53 -8.74 -47.92
N VAL A 398 24.32 -8.17 -47.97
CA VAL A 398 24.08 -6.72 -48.12
C VAL A 398 22.69 -6.38 -47.53
N ALA A 399 22.68 -5.65 -46.42
CA ALA A 399 21.60 -4.74 -45.98
C ALA A 399 20.18 -5.28 -45.64
N GLN A 400 20.03 -6.42 -44.94
CA GLN A 400 18.83 -6.63 -44.11
C GLN A 400 19.26 -6.94 -42.68
N GLY A 401 19.02 -5.98 -41.78
CA GLY A 401 19.20 -6.17 -40.34
C GLY A 401 18.18 -7.17 -39.81
N PHE A 402 18.52 -7.82 -38.69
CA PHE A 402 17.63 -8.74 -37.99
C PHE A 402 16.27 -8.09 -37.72
N GLY A 403 15.18 -8.77 -38.07
CA GLY A 403 13.81 -8.25 -38.00
C GLY A 403 12.86 -9.19 -37.28
N MET A 404 11.75 -8.68 -36.75
CA MET A 404 10.76 -9.48 -35.99
C MET A 404 10.13 -10.64 -36.78
N SER A 405 10.22 -10.61 -38.11
CA SER A 405 9.76 -11.68 -39.02
C SER A 405 10.81 -12.75 -39.31
N GLU A 406 12.04 -12.62 -38.80
CA GLU A 406 13.11 -13.60 -39.01
C GLU A 406 12.81 -14.91 -38.27
N LEU A 407 13.08 -16.04 -38.93
CA LEU A 407 12.86 -17.37 -38.37
C LEU A 407 14.05 -17.79 -37.50
N VAL A 408 13.75 -18.20 -36.27
CA VAL A 408 14.70 -18.74 -35.30
C VAL A 408 14.29 -20.17 -34.94
N ASP A 409 15.29 -21.03 -34.76
CA ASP A 409 15.07 -22.36 -34.21
C ASP A 409 14.82 -22.21 -32.71
N TYR A 410 13.77 -22.84 -32.20
CA TYR A 410 13.46 -22.85 -30.76
C TYR A 410 13.42 -24.26 -30.21
N ARG A 411 13.79 -24.39 -28.93
CA ARG A 411 13.64 -25.59 -28.10
C ARG A 411 13.13 -25.23 -26.72
N LEU A 412 12.13 -25.96 -26.24
CA LEU A 412 11.61 -25.86 -24.88
C LEU A 412 12.08 -27.06 -24.05
N ASP A 413 12.93 -26.79 -23.07
CA ASP A 413 13.44 -27.76 -22.11
C ASP A 413 12.70 -27.63 -20.78
N LEU A 414 12.43 -28.75 -20.11
CA LEU A 414 11.85 -28.74 -18.77
C LEU A 414 12.96 -28.52 -17.74
N MET A 415 12.69 -27.67 -16.75
CA MET A 415 13.61 -27.32 -15.69
C MET A 415 13.08 -27.81 -14.35
N VAL A 416 13.97 -28.37 -13.53
CA VAL A 416 13.75 -28.65 -12.11
C VAL A 416 14.76 -27.81 -11.31
N GLY A 417 14.29 -26.77 -10.63
CA GLY A 417 15.17 -25.75 -10.06
C GLY A 417 15.99 -25.07 -11.17
N ASP A 418 17.32 -25.21 -11.10
CA ASP A 418 18.27 -24.61 -12.06
C ASP A 418 18.77 -25.60 -13.13
N GLU A 419 18.23 -26.82 -13.18
CA GLU A 419 18.73 -27.88 -14.08
C GLU A 419 17.67 -28.38 -15.07
N THR A 420 18.10 -28.78 -16.27
CA THR A 420 17.22 -29.39 -17.29
C THR A 420 16.98 -30.87 -16.99
N ILE A 421 15.73 -31.33 -17.09
CA ILE A 421 15.33 -32.73 -16.92
C ILE A 421 14.92 -33.38 -18.24
N ASP A 422 15.32 -34.65 -18.44
CA ASP A 422 14.91 -35.45 -19.61
C ASP A 422 13.42 -35.88 -19.46
N PRO A 423 12.60 -35.78 -20.52
CA PRO A 423 11.28 -36.41 -20.60
C PRO A 423 11.17 -37.83 -20.05
N ALA A 424 12.13 -38.70 -20.36
CA ALA A 424 12.10 -40.09 -19.89
C ALA A 424 12.29 -40.18 -18.37
N GLU A 425 13.12 -39.29 -17.82
CA GLU A 425 13.32 -39.15 -16.38
C GLU A 425 12.06 -38.58 -15.71
N LEU A 426 11.41 -37.58 -16.31
CA LEU A 426 10.13 -37.04 -15.82
C LEU A 426 9.01 -38.10 -15.80
N GLU A 427 8.90 -38.93 -16.84
CA GLU A 427 7.93 -40.03 -16.87
C GLU A 427 8.18 -41.06 -15.77
N GLN A 428 9.46 -41.38 -15.48
CA GLN A 428 9.83 -42.25 -14.36
C GLN A 428 9.49 -41.62 -13.01
N LEU A 429 9.72 -40.31 -12.84
CA LEU A 429 9.34 -39.59 -11.63
C LEU A 429 7.82 -39.56 -11.45
N ALA A 430 7.06 -39.38 -12.53
CA ALA A 430 5.60 -39.47 -12.49
C ALA A 430 5.08 -40.87 -12.13
N LEU A 431 5.77 -41.91 -12.57
CA LEU A 431 5.43 -43.31 -12.24
C LEU A 431 5.74 -43.66 -10.78
N SER A 432 6.77 -43.05 -10.19
CA SER A 432 7.16 -43.29 -8.80
C SER A 432 6.08 -42.90 -7.79
N LYS A 433 5.16 -41.99 -8.16
CA LYS A 433 4.12 -41.41 -7.30
C LYS A 433 4.65 -40.79 -5.99
N VAL A 434 5.95 -40.55 -5.88
CA VAL A 434 6.57 -39.88 -4.73
C VAL A 434 6.78 -38.41 -5.11
N PRO A 435 6.05 -37.46 -4.52
CA PRO A 435 6.09 -36.04 -4.87
C PRO A 435 7.31 -35.28 -4.30
N LEU A 436 8.15 -35.91 -3.48
CA LEU A 436 9.48 -35.43 -3.10
C LEU A 436 10.54 -36.25 -3.81
N ILE A 437 11.36 -35.59 -4.63
CA ILE A 437 12.39 -36.27 -5.41
C ILE A 437 13.75 -35.62 -5.17
N ARG A 438 14.81 -36.45 -5.26
CA ARG A 438 16.18 -35.97 -5.14
C ARG A 438 16.81 -35.87 -6.52
N VAL A 439 16.97 -34.64 -7.03
CA VAL A 439 17.62 -34.36 -8.32
C VAL A 439 19.05 -33.88 -8.06
N ARG A 440 20.04 -34.67 -8.52
CA ARG A 440 21.49 -34.42 -8.37
C ARG A 440 21.95 -33.96 -6.97
N GLY A 441 21.34 -34.51 -5.92
CA GLY A 441 21.71 -34.25 -4.53
C GLY A 441 20.93 -33.12 -3.85
N ARG A 442 19.91 -32.53 -4.49
CA ARG A 442 18.98 -31.57 -3.87
C ARG A 442 17.55 -32.12 -3.87
N TRP A 443 16.81 -31.85 -2.80
CA TRP A 443 15.40 -32.20 -2.69
C TRP A 443 14.52 -31.16 -3.41
N VAL A 444 13.55 -31.65 -4.17
CA VAL A 444 12.59 -30.80 -4.87
C VAL A 444 11.18 -31.37 -4.67
N GLU A 445 10.28 -30.49 -4.28
CA GLU A 445 8.85 -30.76 -4.18
C GLU A 445 8.18 -30.61 -5.56
N LEU A 446 7.45 -31.64 -5.98
CA LEU A 446 6.68 -31.66 -7.21
C LEU A 446 5.19 -31.66 -6.89
N ASP A 447 4.52 -30.54 -7.14
CA ASP A 447 3.05 -30.46 -7.10
C ASP A 447 2.44 -31.27 -8.26
N ASP A 448 1.46 -32.12 -7.96
CA ASP A 448 0.74 -32.97 -8.93
C ASP A 448 0.14 -32.14 -10.10
N ARG A 449 -0.27 -30.90 -9.84
CA ARG A 449 -0.74 -29.99 -10.90
C ARG A 449 0.39 -29.58 -11.83
N GLN A 450 1.56 -29.26 -11.28
CA GLN A 450 2.75 -28.90 -12.05
C GLN A 450 3.29 -30.10 -12.84
N LEU A 451 3.30 -31.28 -12.23
CA LEU A 451 3.70 -32.52 -12.90
C LEU A 451 2.78 -32.86 -14.08
N LYS A 452 1.46 -32.74 -13.89
CA LYS A 452 0.50 -32.90 -14.99
C LYS A 452 0.71 -31.85 -16.09
N ALA A 453 1.03 -30.61 -15.74
CA ALA A 453 1.35 -29.57 -16.72
C ALA A 453 2.65 -29.89 -17.48
N ALA A 454 3.69 -30.35 -16.79
CA ALA A 454 4.96 -30.79 -17.38
C ALA A 454 4.75 -31.97 -18.34
N LEU A 455 3.99 -33.00 -17.95
CA LEU A 455 3.67 -34.14 -18.82
C LEU A 455 2.87 -33.71 -20.07
N ARG A 456 1.93 -32.78 -19.93
CA ARG A 456 1.24 -32.18 -21.10
C ARG A 456 2.22 -31.43 -22.00
N ALA A 457 3.18 -30.70 -21.43
CA ALA A 457 4.19 -29.97 -22.18
C ALA A 457 5.15 -30.91 -22.94
N VAL A 458 5.50 -32.06 -22.36
CA VAL A 458 6.28 -33.12 -23.04
C VAL A 458 5.58 -33.62 -24.29
N GLY A 459 4.25 -33.80 -24.24
CA GLY A 459 3.43 -34.25 -25.36
C GLY A 459 3.19 -33.20 -26.47
N ARG A 460 3.54 -31.93 -26.25
CA ARG A 460 3.47 -30.87 -27.26
C ARG A 460 4.76 -30.83 -28.09
N ARG A 461 4.71 -30.19 -29.26
CA ARG A 461 5.90 -29.93 -30.08
C ARG A 461 6.82 -28.96 -29.34
N ARG A 462 7.99 -29.45 -28.89
CA ARG A 462 8.98 -28.70 -28.10
C ARG A 462 10.07 -28.04 -28.93
N GLU A 463 10.19 -28.44 -30.19
CA GLU A 463 11.20 -27.94 -31.13
C GLU A 463 10.57 -27.56 -32.47
N GLY A 464 11.07 -26.49 -33.07
CA GLY A 464 10.65 -26.06 -34.40
C GLY A 464 11.17 -24.69 -34.76
N GLU A 465 10.53 -24.08 -35.75
CA GLU A 465 10.85 -22.74 -36.22
C GLU A 465 9.73 -21.78 -35.81
N LEU A 466 10.12 -20.64 -35.26
CA LEU A 466 9.22 -19.54 -34.91
C LEU A 466 9.80 -18.23 -35.42
N THR A 467 8.96 -17.22 -35.59
CA THR A 467 9.47 -15.87 -35.81
C THR A 467 10.05 -15.31 -34.51
N ALA A 468 10.98 -14.35 -34.61
CA ALA A 468 11.49 -13.61 -33.45
C ALA A 468 10.35 -12.94 -32.65
N ALA A 469 9.28 -12.49 -33.32
CA ALA A 469 8.08 -11.97 -32.69
C ALA A 469 7.35 -13.02 -31.84
N ASP A 470 7.19 -14.25 -32.36
CA ASP A 470 6.53 -15.34 -31.64
C ASP A 470 7.34 -15.79 -30.42
N VAL A 471 8.66 -15.79 -30.53
CA VAL A 471 9.57 -16.06 -29.40
C VAL A 471 9.40 -14.99 -28.32
N LEU A 472 9.45 -13.72 -28.71
CA LEU A 472 9.25 -12.60 -27.79
C LEU A 472 7.88 -12.68 -27.10
N ALA A 473 6.81 -12.98 -27.86
CA ALA A 473 5.47 -13.16 -27.29
C ALA A 473 5.43 -14.29 -26.26
N ARG A 474 6.13 -15.41 -26.50
CA ARG A 474 6.24 -16.52 -25.53
C ARG A 474 7.02 -16.14 -24.27
N VAL A 475 8.09 -15.35 -24.41
CA VAL A 475 8.84 -14.84 -23.25
C VAL A 475 7.97 -13.92 -22.41
N VAL A 476 7.20 -13.06 -23.08
CA VAL A 476 6.30 -12.10 -22.42
C VAL A 476 5.08 -12.78 -21.80
N ASP A 477 4.57 -13.86 -22.39
CA ASP A 477 3.52 -14.69 -21.79
C ASP A 477 4.03 -15.42 -20.54
N GLY A 478 5.31 -15.81 -20.56
CA GLY A 478 6.02 -16.33 -19.39
C GLY A 478 5.55 -17.72 -18.94
N GLY A 479 4.87 -18.47 -19.82
CA GLY A 479 4.38 -19.84 -19.57
C GLY A 479 3.06 -19.94 -18.80
N GLU A 480 2.54 -21.17 -18.67
CA GLU A 480 1.35 -21.47 -17.87
C GLU A 480 1.66 -21.23 -16.36
N PRO A 481 0.70 -20.78 -15.54
CA PRO A 481 0.95 -20.56 -14.10
C PRO A 481 1.53 -21.79 -13.38
N GLU A 482 1.07 -22.99 -13.75
CA GLU A 482 1.55 -24.26 -13.22
C GLU A 482 2.94 -24.65 -13.76
N LEU A 483 3.36 -24.10 -14.90
CA LEU A 483 4.64 -24.40 -15.53
C LEU A 483 5.25 -23.13 -16.17
N PRO A 484 5.79 -22.23 -15.34
CA PRO A 484 6.26 -20.93 -15.79
C PRO A 484 7.56 -21.05 -16.61
N LEU A 485 7.77 -20.10 -17.51
CA LEU A 485 9.07 -19.89 -18.16
C LEU A 485 10.04 -19.26 -17.15
N VAL A 486 11.03 -20.04 -16.72
CA VAL A 486 12.00 -19.67 -15.68
C VAL A 486 13.30 -19.14 -16.28
N ASP A 487 13.69 -19.63 -17.45
CA ASP A 487 14.96 -19.28 -18.10
C ASP A 487 14.81 -19.11 -19.62
N VAL A 488 15.64 -18.26 -20.22
CA VAL A 488 15.68 -17.99 -21.67
C VAL A 488 17.13 -17.89 -22.12
N ASP A 489 17.54 -18.82 -22.99
CA ASP A 489 18.86 -18.83 -23.63
C ASP A 489 18.71 -18.52 -25.12
N ALA A 490 18.96 -17.28 -25.51
CA ALA A 490 18.87 -16.84 -26.90
C ALA A 490 20.22 -16.29 -27.38
N ASP A 491 20.54 -16.49 -28.67
CA ASP A 491 21.74 -15.95 -29.30
C ASP A 491 21.45 -14.73 -30.20
N GLY A 492 22.50 -14.04 -30.62
CA GLY A 492 22.41 -12.92 -31.54
C GLY A 492 21.58 -11.73 -31.01
N PRO A 493 21.01 -10.91 -31.92
CA PRO A 493 20.22 -9.73 -31.53
C PRO A 493 19.01 -10.06 -30.63
N LEU A 494 18.38 -11.22 -30.81
CA LEU A 494 17.28 -11.64 -29.95
C LEU A 494 17.77 -11.99 -28.54
N GLY A 495 18.93 -12.65 -28.43
CA GLY A 495 19.62 -12.88 -27.16
C GLY A 495 19.98 -11.58 -26.45
N ASP A 496 20.54 -10.61 -27.17
CA ASP A 496 20.88 -9.31 -26.61
C ASP A 496 19.64 -8.60 -26.08
N LEU A 497 18.53 -8.63 -26.81
CA LEU A 497 17.25 -8.07 -26.36
C LEU A 497 16.74 -8.77 -25.10
N LEU A 498 16.62 -10.11 -25.13
CA LEU A 498 16.00 -10.90 -24.06
C LEU A 498 16.86 -11.02 -22.80
N SER A 499 18.16 -10.75 -22.89
CA SER A 499 19.06 -10.70 -21.72
C SER A 499 18.67 -9.64 -20.70
N GLY A 500 17.91 -8.60 -21.11
CA GLY A 500 17.63 -7.44 -20.26
C GLY A 500 18.84 -6.52 -20.03
N GLU A 501 20.03 -6.89 -20.55
CA GLU A 501 21.29 -6.15 -20.44
C GLU A 501 21.71 -5.52 -21.79
N ALA A 502 20.78 -5.42 -22.74
CA ALA A 502 21.06 -4.89 -24.08
C ALA A 502 21.84 -3.57 -24.03
N SER A 503 21.49 -2.64 -23.12
CA SER A 503 22.17 -1.36 -23.02
C SER A 503 23.64 -1.43 -22.56
N GLU A 504 24.05 -2.51 -21.89
CA GLU A 504 25.41 -2.74 -21.40
C GLU A 504 26.24 -3.58 -22.37
N ARG A 505 25.60 -4.51 -23.07
CA ARG A 505 26.24 -5.42 -24.04
C ARG A 505 26.42 -4.79 -25.42
N LEU A 506 25.55 -3.86 -25.80
CA LEU A 506 25.62 -3.18 -27.10
C LEU A 506 26.84 -2.26 -27.15
N THR A 507 27.57 -2.33 -28.27
CA THR A 507 28.65 -1.39 -28.56
C THR A 507 28.11 0.05 -28.55
N PRO A 508 28.68 0.96 -27.75
CA PRO A 508 28.26 2.36 -27.72
C PRO A 508 28.38 3.03 -29.10
N ILE A 509 27.32 3.67 -29.57
CA ILE A 509 27.33 4.50 -30.78
C ILE A 509 27.90 5.86 -30.35
N PRO A 510 29.03 6.30 -30.93
CA PRO A 510 29.62 7.59 -30.59
C PRO A 510 28.67 8.72 -31.03
N THR A 511 28.93 9.93 -30.52
CA THR A 511 28.17 11.12 -30.92
C THR A 511 28.10 11.25 -32.46
N PRO A 512 26.89 11.27 -33.06
CA PRO A 512 26.72 11.28 -34.52
C PRO A 512 27.28 12.53 -35.20
N GLU A 513 27.75 12.37 -36.43
CA GLU A 513 28.14 13.49 -37.28
C GLU A 513 26.91 14.38 -37.58
N GLY A 514 27.02 15.68 -37.31
CA GLY A 514 25.91 16.64 -37.41
C GLY A 514 25.20 16.94 -36.08
N PHE A 515 25.51 16.21 -35.00
CA PHE A 515 25.08 16.57 -33.64
C PHE A 515 26.07 17.57 -33.02
N VAL A 516 25.60 18.74 -32.60
CA VAL A 516 26.42 19.82 -32.04
C VAL A 516 26.52 19.67 -30.53
N GLY A 517 27.55 18.99 -30.08
CA GLY A 517 27.84 18.71 -28.68
C GLY A 517 28.64 17.41 -28.54
N ARG A 518 28.85 16.94 -27.31
CA ARG A 518 29.42 15.60 -27.06
C ARG A 518 28.51 14.85 -26.11
N LEU A 519 28.03 13.69 -26.53
CA LEU A 519 27.29 12.77 -25.67
C LEU A 519 28.22 12.21 -24.59
N ARG A 520 27.70 12.07 -23.39
CA ARG A 520 28.38 11.36 -22.30
C ARG A 520 28.35 9.85 -22.56
N PRO A 521 29.26 9.04 -21.98
CA PRO A 521 29.30 7.60 -22.24
C PRO A 521 27.99 6.86 -22.00
N TYR A 522 27.21 7.24 -20.97
CA TYR A 522 25.89 6.65 -20.78
C TYR A 522 24.90 7.09 -21.87
N GLN A 523 24.96 8.33 -22.35
CA GLN A 523 24.09 8.81 -23.43
C GLN A 523 24.40 8.09 -24.75
N GLU A 524 25.67 7.76 -25.01
CA GLU A 524 26.08 6.92 -26.15
C GLU A 524 25.52 5.50 -26.05
N ARG A 525 25.52 4.89 -24.85
CA ARG A 525 24.84 3.60 -24.60
C ARG A 525 23.32 3.70 -24.79
N GLY A 526 22.72 4.80 -24.35
CA GLY A 526 21.29 5.05 -24.53
C GLY A 526 20.91 5.23 -26.00
N LEU A 527 21.77 5.92 -26.78
CA LEU A 527 21.65 6.00 -28.24
C LEU A 527 21.77 4.62 -28.90
N SER A 528 22.73 3.78 -28.48
CA SER A 528 22.83 2.40 -28.96
C SER A 528 21.56 1.61 -28.71
N TRP A 529 21.03 1.68 -27.50
CA TRP A 529 19.80 0.98 -27.13
C TRP A 529 18.59 1.46 -27.94
N LEU A 530 18.44 2.78 -28.12
CA LEU A 530 17.38 3.36 -28.94
C LEU A 530 17.48 2.94 -30.41
N SER A 531 18.68 2.99 -31.01
CA SER A 531 18.89 2.55 -32.40
C SER A 531 18.70 1.05 -32.56
N PHE A 532 19.09 0.25 -31.57
CA PHE A 532 18.85 -1.18 -31.55
C PHE A 532 17.35 -1.50 -31.59
N LEU A 533 16.53 -0.93 -30.69
CA LEU A 533 15.08 -1.11 -30.72
C LEU A 533 14.47 -0.61 -32.04
N SER A 534 14.94 0.54 -32.52
CA SER A 534 14.49 1.12 -33.79
C SER A 534 14.73 0.17 -34.95
N ARG A 535 15.90 -0.45 -35.09
CA ARG A 535 16.20 -1.43 -36.16
C ARG A 535 15.31 -2.66 -36.11
N LEU A 536 14.91 -3.07 -34.91
CA LEU A 536 13.99 -4.17 -34.69
C LEU A 536 12.51 -3.82 -34.95
N GLY A 537 12.20 -2.54 -35.19
CA GLY A 537 10.82 -2.06 -35.30
C GLY A 537 10.08 -2.06 -33.95
N LEU A 538 10.82 -2.09 -32.84
CA LEU A 538 10.28 -2.10 -31.48
C LEU A 538 10.30 -0.69 -30.88
N GLY A 539 9.35 -0.44 -29.98
CA GLY A 539 9.30 0.75 -29.15
C GLY A 539 9.95 0.53 -27.79
N GLY A 540 10.19 1.64 -27.07
CA GLY A 540 10.83 1.59 -25.76
C GLY A 540 10.51 2.79 -24.88
N ILE A 541 10.68 2.59 -23.57
CA ILE A 541 10.50 3.59 -22.53
C ILE A 541 11.89 4.05 -22.06
N LEU A 542 12.26 5.29 -22.40
CA LEU A 542 13.45 5.94 -21.86
C LEU A 542 13.08 6.64 -20.56
N ALA A 543 13.41 5.97 -19.45
CA ALA A 543 13.02 6.29 -18.09
C ALA A 543 14.17 6.88 -17.26
N ASP A 544 15.18 7.46 -17.90
CA ASP A 544 16.28 8.14 -17.21
C ASP A 544 15.78 9.25 -16.28
N ASP A 545 16.41 9.37 -15.11
CA ASP A 545 16.20 10.47 -14.19
C ASP A 545 16.24 11.83 -14.90
N MET A 546 15.36 12.73 -14.47
CA MET A 546 15.15 13.96 -15.19
C MET A 546 16.40 14.84 -15.16
N GLY A 547 16.97 15.12 -16.32
CA GLY A 547 18.21 15.91 -16.41
C GLY A 547 19.42 15.13 -16.89
N LEU A 548 19.30 13.82 -17.05
CA LEU A 548 20.28 12.97 -17.75
C LEU A 548 20.32 13.18 -19.28
N GLY A 549 19.46 14.04 -19.81
CA GLY A 549 19.48 14.43 -21.23
C GLY A 549 18.76 13.45 -22.16
N LYS A 550 17.51 13.06 -21.82
CA LYS A 550 16.63 12.28 -22.69
C LYS A 550 16.42 12.97 -24.05
N THR A 551 16.18 14.28 -24.04
CA THR A 551 16.03 15.11 -25.24
C THR A 551 17.26 15.03 -26.15
N ALA A 552 18.47 15.17 -25.58
CA ALA A 552 19.72 15.04 -26.34
C ALA A 552 19.89 13.64 -26.94
N GLN A 553 19.57 12.59 -26.19
CA GLN A 553 19.62 11.21 -26.69
C GLN A 553 18.62 10.98 -27.84
N THR A 554 17.38 11.45 -27.69
CA THR A 554 16.38 11.37 -28.76
C THR A 554 16.81 12.15 -30.00
N LEU A 555 17.26 13.40 -29.86
CA LEU A 555 17.74 14.18 -31.01
C LEU A 555 18.96 13.52 -31.68
N SER A 556 19.88 12.94 -30.91
CA SER A 556 21.01 12.19 -31.47
C SER A 556 20.57 10.96 -32.26
N LEU A 557 19.49 10.27 -31.84
CA LEU A 557 18.90 9.17 -32.61
C LEU A 557 18.38 9.66 -33.97
N LEU A 558 17.66 10.79 -34.00
CA LEU A 558 17.12 11.38 -35.23
C LEU A 558 18.24 11.80 -36.20
N VAL A 559 19.35 12.32 -35.67
CA VAL A 559 20.53 12.65 -36.47
C VAL A 559 21.22 11.38 -37.00
N ALA A 560 21.36 10.35 -36.16
CA ALA A 560 22.05 9.10 -36.52
C ALA A 560 21.29 8.27 -37.57
N GLU A 561 19.96 8.22 -37.49
CA GLU A 561 19.12 7.31 -38.29
C GLU A 561 18.30 8.03 -39.36
N ARG A 562 18.73 9.24 -39.81
CA ARG A 562 18.01 10.08 -40.78
C ARG A 562 17.11 9.27 -41.73
N SER A 563 15.82 9.55 -41.66
CA SER A 563 14.75 8.78 -42.30
C SER A 563 14.00 9.67 -43.29
N ASP A 564 13.56 9.09 -44.42
CA ASP A 564 12.72 9.77 -45.40
C ASP A 564 11.29 10.03 -44.87
N ARG A 565 10.92 9.39 -43.74
CA ARG A 565 9.65 9.58 -43.04
C ARG A 565 9.84 10.44 -41.78
N PRO A 566 8.89 11.34 -41.47
CA PRO A 566 9.03 12.29 -40.38
C PRO A 566 8.90 11.63 -38.99
N THR A 567 9.41 12.31 -37.97
CA THR A 567 9.18 11.98 -36.56
C THR A 567 8.15 12.93 -35.94
N LEU A 568 7.12 12.39 -35.30
CA LEU A 568 6.16 13.16 -34.51
C LEU A 568 6.56 13.16 -33.03
N LEU A 569 6.75 14.34 -32.45
CA LEU A 569 6.94 14.54 -31.01
C LEU A 569 5.67 15.13 -30.40
N ILE A 570 5.08 14.43 -29.44
CA ILE A 570 3.95 14.87 -28.63
C ILE A 570 4.47 15.18 -27.23
N CYS A 571 4.31 16.42 -26.78
CA CYS A 571 4.78 16.85 -25.45
C CYS A 571 3.79 17.83 -24.78
N PRO A 572 3.88 18.06 -23.45
CA PRO A 572 3.16 19.14 -22.80
C PRO A 572 3.46 20.50 -23.46
N MET A 573 2.48 21.39 -23.49
CA MET A 573 2.61 22.69 -24.19
C MET A 573 3.86 23.47 -23.76
N SER A 574 4.17 23.44 -22.48
CA SER A 574 5.31 24.15 -21.93
C SER A 574 6.69 23.58 -22.33
N LEU A 575 6.76 22.36 -22.89
CA LEU A 575 7.99 21.77 -23.44
C LEU A 575 8.21 22.05 -24.92
N VAL A 576 7.17 22.46 -25.67
CA VAL A 576 7.25 22.69 -27.13
C VAL A 576 8.39 23.63 -27.50
N SER A 577 8.54 24.74 -26.76
CA SER A 577 9.63 25.68 -27.03
C SER A 577 11.00 25.13 -26.66
N ASN A 578 11.08 24.32 -25.60
CA ASN A 578 12.34 23.76 -25.15
C ASN A 578 12.87 22.78 -26.20
N TRP A 579 12.02 21.88 -26.70
CA TRP A 579 12.37 20.97 -27.78
C TRP A 579 12.81 21.67 -29.05
N ARG A 580 12.11 22.75 -29.44
CA ARG A 580 12.53 23.55 -30.60
C ARG A 580 13.92 24.17 -30.39
N LYS A 581 14.16 24.84 -29.25
CA LYS A 581 15.46 25.45 -28.93
C LYS A 581 16.57 24.41 -28.82
N GLU A 582 16.29 23.25 -28.22
CA GLU A 582 17.26 22.15 -28.11
C GLU A 582 17.56 21.52 -29.47
N ALA A 583 16.58 21.37 -30.36
CA ALA A 583 16.81 20.92 -31.73
C ALA A 583 17.66 21.93 -32.52
N GLU A 584 17.34 23.23 -32.46
CA GLU A 584 18.15 24.30 -33.07
C GLU A 584 19.60 24.32 -32.53
N ARG A 585 19.79 24.00 -31.24
CA ARG A 585 21.11 23.98 -30.59
C ARG A 585 21.92 22.73 -30.90
N PHE A 586 21.33 21.55 -30.71
CA PHE A 586 22.03 20.26 -30.75
C PHE A 586 21.96 19.56 -32.10
N ALA A 587 20.95 19.86 -32.92
CA ALA A 587 20.75 19.24 -34.22
C ALA A 587 20.28 20.27 -35.27
N PRO A 588 21.07 21.32 -35.54
CA PRO A 588 20.67 22.42 -36.43
C PRO A 588 20.40 21.98 -37.88
N GLY A 589 20.87 20.80 -38.27
CA GLY A 589 20.59 20.19 -39.57
C GLY A 589 19.23 19.52 -39.68
N LEU A 590 18.44 19.40 -38.60
CA LEU A 590 17.08 18.88 -38.64
C LEU A 590 16.09 20.01 -38.93
N SER A 591 15.21 19.80 -39.90
CA SER A 591 14.08 20.67 -40.17
C SER A 591 12.96 20.42 -39.14
N VAL A 592 12.54 21.48 -38.44
CA VAL A 592 11.59 21.38 -37.32
C VAL A 592 10.34 22.21 -37.60
N HIS A 593 9.16 21.58 -37.50
CA HIS A 593 7.87 22.25 -37.59
C HIS A 593 7.10 22.16 -36.27
N VAL A 594 6.48 23.26 -35.83
CA VAL A 594 5.64 23.28 -34.61
C VAL A 594 4.17 23.34 -35.02
N HIS A 595 3.50 22.20 -34.95
CA HIS A 595 2.08 22.06 -35.31
C HIS A 595 1.19 22.39 -34.10
N HIS A 596 0.98 23.68 -33.82
CA HIS A 596 0.14 24.16 -32.72
C HIS A 596 -0.43 25.57 -32.97
N GLY A 597 -1.60 25.87 -32.42
CA GLY A 597 -2.22 27.19 -32.47
C GLY A 597 -2.48 27.67 -33.91
N ALA A 598 -2.11 28.92 -34.21
CA ALA A 598 -2.22 29.50 -35.55
C ALA A 598 -1.18 28.99 -36.55
N GLY A 599 -0.13 28.30 -36.08
CA GLY A 599 0.92 27.71 -36.91
C GLY A 599 0.63 26.29 -37.40
N ARG A 600 -0.61 25.81 -37.21
CA ARG A 600 -1.05 24.49 -37.68
C ARG A 600 -1.17 24.50 -39.20
N ASP A 601 -0.35 23.69 -39.86
CA ASP A 601 -0.41 23.51 -41.31
C ASP A 601 -0.33 22.01 -41.65
N PRO A 602 -1.47 21.37 -41.98
CA PRO A 602 -1.51 19.98 -42.43
C PRO A 602 -0.55 19.66 -43.58
N ALA A 603 -0.31 20.61 -44.49
CA ALA A 603 0.53 20.42 -45.67
C ALA A 603 2.05 20.50 -45.37
N ALA A 604 2.42 20.75 -44.11
CA ALA A 604 3.81 20.83 -43.66
C ALA A 604 4.26 19.58 -42.89
N LEU A 605 3.35 18.65 -42.57
CA LEU A 605 3.60 17.51 -41.67
C LEU A 605 4.58 16.47 -42.25
N ASP A 606 4.60 16.32 -43.59
CA ASP A 606 5.46 15.38 -44.32
C ASP A 606 6.76 16.03 -44.87
N LYS A 607 6.91 17.35 -44.71
CA LYS A 607 8.04 18.13 -45.26
C LYS A 607 9.16 18.41 -44.28
N HIS A 608 9.05 17.95 -43.03
CA HIS A 608 9.99 18.25 -41.96
C HIS A 608 10.44 16.97 -41.27
N ASP A 609 11.69 16.94 -40.81
CA ASP A 609 12.27 15.79 -40.12
C ASP A 609 11.60 15.57 -38.75
N LEU A 610 11.28 16.67 -38.05
CA LEU A 610 10.67 16.66 -36.73
C LEU A 610 9.45 17.57 -36.67
N VAL A 611 8.29 17.01 -36.36
CA VAL A 611 7.05 17.73 -36.08
C VAL A 611 6.76 17.72 -34.59
N ILE A 612 6.63 18.89 -33.97
CA ILE A 612 6.35 19.04 -32.54
C ILE A 612 4.90 19.48 -32.36
N THR A 613 4.14 18.73 -31.54
CA THR A 613 2.76 19.06 -31.18
C THR A 613 2.48 18.79 -29.70
N THR A 614 1.25 19.03 -29.28
CA THR A 614 0.79 18.79 -27.90
C THR A 614 -0.26 17.69 -27.84
N TYR A 615 -0.42 17.04 -26.68
CA TYR A 615 -1.45 16.01 -26.48
C TYR A 615 -2.87 16.47 -26.84
N GLY A 616 -3.23 17.72 -26.52
CA GLY A 616 -4.52 18.29 -26.89
C GLY A 616 -4.67 18.52 -28.40
N THR A 617 -3.61 18.98 -29.06
CA THR A 617 -3.61 19.16 -30.52
C THR A 617 -3.62 17.83 -31.26
N ALA A 618 -2.86 16.84 -30.79
CA ALA A 618 -2.84 15.49 -31.37
C ALA A 618 -4.22 14.82 -31.33
N LEU A 619 -4.99 15.02 -30.25
CA LEU A 619 -6.38 14.57 -30.17
C LEU A 619 -7.28 15.31 -31.17
N ARG A 620 -7.13 16.63 -31.29
CA ARG A 620 -7.98 17.46 -32.16
C ARG A 620 -7.74 17.20 -33.65
N ASP A 621 -6.50 16.91 -34.00
CA ASP A 621 -6.03 16.77 -35.39
C ASP A 621 -5.71 15.32 -35.76
N LEU A 622 -6.28 14.37 -35.00
CA LEU A 622 -5.99 12.94 -35.14
C LEU A 622 -6.21 12.45 -36.58
N ASP A 623 -7.27 12.91 -37.24
CA ASP A 623 -7.60 12.48 -38.60
C ASP A 623 -6.50 12.87 -39.60
N VAL A 624 -5.97 14.09 -39.48
CA VAL A 624 -4.84 14.56 -40.31
C VAL A 624 -3.55 13.83 -39.97
N LEU A 625 -3.27 13.63 -38.68
CA LEU A 625 -2.05 12.97 -38.23
C LEU A 625 -2.00 11.48 -38.62
N ARG A 626 -3.17 10.84 -38.84
CA ARG A 626 -3.28 9.45 -39.30
C ARG A 626 -2.95 9.27 -40.78
N GLU A 627 -3.05 10.32 -41.58
CA GLU A 627 -2.77 10.27 -43.02
C GLU A 627 -1.26 10.25 -43.32
N VAL A 628 -0.42 10.60 -42.34
CA VAL A 628 1.04 10.65 -42.48
C VAL A 628 1.67 9.33 -42.02
N GLU A 629 2.61 8.79 -42.82
CA GLU A 629 3.42 7.64 -42.42
C GLU A 629 4.61 8.06 -41.55
N TRP A 630 4.44 8.02 -40.23
CA TRP A 630 5.50 8.39 -39.29
C TRP A 630 6.56 7.30 -39.15
N ASP A 631 7.84 7.68 -39.15
CA ASP A 631 8.92 6.75 -38.78
C ASP A 631 8.89 6.48 -37.27
N ARG A 632 8.71 7.56 -36.50
CA ARG A 632 8.72 7.56 -35.04
C ARG A 632 7.58 8.42 -34.51
N VAL A 633 6.92 7.94 -33.46
CA VAL A 633 6.12 8.79 -32.56
C VAL A 633 6.78 8.78 -31.19
N VAL A 634 7.17 9.96 -30.71
CA VAL A 634 7.80 10.17 -29.41
C VAL A 634 6.83 10.92 -28.52
N CYS A 635 6.57 10.38 -27.33
CA CYS A 635 5.76 11.02 -26.30
C CYS A 635 6.67 11.44 -25.14
N ASP A 636 6.83 12.75 -24.93
CA ASP A 636 7.59 13.30 -23.80
C ASP A 636 6.68 13.62 -22.61
N GLU A 637 7.19 13.46 -21.40
CA GLU A 637 6.40 13.40 -20.17
C GLU A 637 5.20 12.45 -20.34
N ALA A 638 5.50 11.21 -20.74
CA ALA A 638 4.52 10.18 -21.08
C ALA A 638 3.57 9.80 -19.94
N GLN A 639 3.69 10.43 -18.77
CA GLN A 639 2.67 10.46 -17.70
C GLN A 639 1.26 10.74 -18.25
N ALA A 640 1.13 11.56 -19.31
CA ALA A 640 -0.16 11.82 -19.96
C ALA A 640 -0.82 10.57 -20.57
N LEU A 641 -0.08 9.48 -20.77
CA LEU A 641 -0.55 8.22 -21.34
C LEU A 641 -0.92 7.15 -20.29
N LYS A 642 -0.73 7.43 -19.00
CA LYS A 642 -0.88 6.44 -17.91
C LYS A 642 -2.26 5.83 -17.80
N ASN A 643 -3.30 6.61 -18.08
CA ASN A 643 -4.66 6.12 -18.14
C ASN A 643 -5.03 5.84 -19.61
N SER A 644 -4.97 4.56 -19.96
CA SER A 644 -5.35 4.05 -21.28
C SER A 644 -6.79 4.38 -21.70
N GLY A 645 -7.69 4.69 -20.78
CA GLY A 645 -9.07 5.07 -21.08
C GLY A 645 -9.24 6.51 -21.57
N THR A 646 -8.22 7.37 -21.43
CA THR A 646 -8.33 8.78 -21.80
C THR A 646 -8.33 8.97 -23.33
N ARG A 647 -9.09 9.95 -23.81
CA ARG A 647 -9.14 10.28 -25.25
C ARG A 647 -7.77 10.66 -25.81
N GLN A 648 -6.93 11.32 -25.01
CA GLN A 648 -5.56 11.68 -25.41
C GLN A 648 -4.67 10.46 -25.60
N ALA A 649 -4.70 9.49 -24.67
CA ALA A 649 -3.94 8.25 -24.79
C ALA A 649 -4.43 7.39 -25.97
N GLN A 650 -5.75 7.33 -26.19
CA GLN A 650 -6.35 6.67 -27.34
C GLN A 650 -5.92 7.31 -28.67
N ALA A 651 -5.94 8.64 -28.75
CA ALA A 651 -5.49 9.37 -29.95
C ALA A 651 -4.01 9.12 -30.24
N ALA A 652 -3.13 9.26 -29.25
CA ALA A 652 -1.69 9.05 -29.42
C ALA A 652 -1.36 7.62 -29.91
N ARG A 653 -2.06 6.59 -29.40
CA ARG A 653 -1.89 5.20 -29.86
C ARG A 653 -2.42 4.94 -31.26
N ALA A 654 -3.46 5.66 -31.68
CA ALA A 654 -4.07 5.46 -32.97
C ALA A 654 -3.31 6.11 -34.13
N ILE A 655 -2.22 6.84 -33.85
CA ILE A 655 -1.32 7.38 -34.87
C ILE A 655 -0.40 6.25 -35.36
N PRO A 656 -0.36 5.99 -36.69
CA PRO A 656 0.50 4.97 -37.25
C PRO A 656 1.97 5.38 -37.14
N ALA A 657 2.83 4.46 -36.72
CA ALA A 657 4.26 4.71 -36.60
C ALA A 657 5.03 3.40 -36.73
N ARG A 658 6.21 3.42 -37.37
CA ARG A 658 7.11 2.26 -37.40
C ARG A 658 7.65 1.93 -36.02
N THR A 659 8.04 2.95 -35.24
CA THR A 659 8.59 2.80 -33.88
C THR A 659 8.00 3.85 -32.94
N ARG A 660 7.89 3.54 -31.64
CA ARG A 660 7.25 4.41 -30.65
C ARG A 660 8.10 4.53 -29.39
N LEU A 661 8.35 5.76 -28.95
CA LEU A 661 9.19 6.03 -27.78
C LEU A 661 8.41 6.79 -26.72
N ALA A 662 8.47 6.34 -25.47
CA ALA A 662 7.94 7.07 -24.33
C ALA A 662 9.10 7.60 -23.49
N LEU A 663 9.14 8.91 -23.26
CA LEU A 663 10.11 9.55 -22.38
C LEU A 663 9.41 9.86 -21.05
N SER A 664 9.93 9.32 -19.95
CA SER A 664 9.40 9.55 -18.60
C SER A 664 10.53 9.75 -17.59
N GLY A 665 10.30 10.47 -16.50
CA GLY A 665 11.21 10.49 -15.34
C GLY A 665 10.97 9.31 -14.39
N THR A 666 9.76 8.76 -14.41
CA THR A 666 9.25 7.74 -13.49
C THR A 666 8.36 6.80 -14.30
N PRO A 667 8.87 5.63 -14.75
CA PRO A 667 8.13 4.76 -15.66
C PRO A 667 6.90 4.13 -14.99
N VAL A 668 6.91 4.02 -13.66
CA VAL A 668 5.77 3.64 -12.82
C VAL A 668 5.71 4.65 -11.68
N GLU A 669 4.60 5.38 -11.53
CA GLU A 669 4.36 6.14 -10.28
C GLU A 669 3.38 5.37 -9.41
N ASN A 670 2.22 4.97 -9.97
CA ASN A 670 1.08 4.66 -9.10
C ASN A 670 0.52 3.25 -9.20
N HIS A 671 0.61 2.54 -10.33
CA HIS A 671 0.04 1.20 -10.45
C HIS A 671 0.74 0.43 -11.58
N LEU A 672 0.79 -0.90 -11.50
CA LEU A 672 1.31 -1.71 -12.61
C LEU A 672 0.51 -1.52 -13.91
N ALA A 673 -0.74 -1.06 -13.82
CA ALA A 673 -1.57 -0.69 -14.97
C ALA A 673 -1.01 0.51 -15.78
N GLU A 674 -0.25 1.41 -15.15
CA GLU A 674 0.42 2.51 -15.85
C GLU A 674 1.54 1.98 -16.76
N LEU A 675 2.30 1.00 -16.26
CA LEU A 675 3.34 0.31 -17.01
C LEU A 675 2.76 -0.38 -18.24
N TRP A 676 1.64 -1.10 -18.07
CA TRP A 676 0.91 -1.70 -19.18
C TRP A 676 0.50 -0.65 -20.21
N SER A 677 -0.04 0.48 -19.78
CA SER A 677 -0.50 1.53 -20.70
C SER A 677 0.64 2.15 -21.52
N LEU A 678 1.82 2.34 -20.93
CA LEU A 678 3.01 2.84 -21.62
C LEU A 678 3.60 1.82 -22.59
N LEU A 679 3.71 0.56 -22.16
CA LEU A 679 4.21 -0.52 -23.01
C LEU A 679 3.25 -0.86 -24.14
N GLU A 680 1.95 -0.76 -23.91
CA GLU A 680 0.93 -0.90 -24.96
C GLU A 680 1.01 0.23 -25.99
N PHE A 681 1.41 1.44 -25.58
CA PHE A 681 1.74 2.50 -26.54
C PHE A 681 3.03 2.18 -27.31
N CYS A 682 4.09 1.75 -26.64
CA CYS A 682 5.38 1.50 -27.29
C CYS A 682 5.36 0.28 -28.22
N ASN A 683 4.76 -0.81 -27.75
CA ASN A 683 4.70 -2.14 -28.39
C ASN A 683 3.27 -2.71 -28.24
N PRO A 684 2.32 -2.28 -29.08
CA PRO A 684 0.92 -2.71 -28.99
C PRO A 684 0.77 -4.24 -29.02
N GLY A 685 0.02 -4.79 -28.08
CA GLY A 685 -0.25 -6.23 -27.97
C GLY A 685 0.83 -7.05 -27.27
N LEU A 686 2.00 -6.47 -26.96
CA LEU A 686 3.12 -7.18 -26.33
C LEU A 686 2.69 -7.88 -25.02
N LEU A 687 2.01 -7.17 -24.12
CA LEU A 687 1.55 -7.69 -22.83
C LEU A 687 0.14 -8.31 -22.88
N GLY A 688 -0.43 -8.46 -24.07
CA GLY A 688 -1.81 -8.87 -24.27
C GLY A 688 -2.83 -7.86 -23.74
N THR A 689 -4.08 -8.32 -23.58
CA THR A 689 -5.19 -7.46 -23.13
C THR A 689 -5.03 -7.00 -21.68
N VAL A 690 -5.63 -5.87 -21.33
CA VAL A 690 -5.64 -5.36 -19.94
C VAL A 690 -6.18 -6.39 -18.94
N LYS A 691 -7.16 -7.21 -19.34
CA LYS A 691 -7.72 -8.28 -18.49
C LYS A 691 -6.70 -9.37 -18.22
N HIS A 692 -5.97 -9.78 -19.26
CA HIS A 692 -4.89 -10.77 -19.16
C HIS A 692 -3.77 -10.26 -18.26
N PHE A 693 -3.29 -9.04 -18.50
CA PHE A 693 -2.26 -8.40 -17.69
C PHE A 693 -2.67 -8.32 -16.22
N ARG A 694 -3.93 -7.96 -15.95
CA ARG A 694 -4.45 -7.87 -14.59
C ARG A 694 -4.44 -9.22 -13.86
N SER A 695 -4.96 -10.27 -14.47
CA SER A 695 -5.00 -11.60 -13.85
C SER A 695 -3.62 -12.25 -13.71
N ARG A 696 -2.71 -11.98 -14.65
CA ARG A 696 -1.40 -12.64 -14.75
C ARG A 696 -0.30 -11.96 -13.94
N TYR A 697 -0.34 -10.63 -13.84
CA TYR A 697 0.70 -9.82 -13.22
C TYR A 697 0.13 -8.97 -12.09
N GLN A 698 -0.86 -8.12 -12.36
CA GLN A 698 -1.29 -7.11 -11.40
C GLN A 698 -1.85 -7.72 -10.09
N GLU A 699 -2.86 -8.60 -10.16
CA GLU A 699 -3.48 -9.18 -8.97
C GLU A 699 -2.53 -10.09 -8.16
N PRO A 700 -1.74 -10.98 -8.78
CA PRO A 700 -0.74 -11.76 -8.05
C PRO A 700 0.30 -10.90 -7.33
N ILE A 701 0.80 -9.83 -7.97
CA ILE A 701 1.84 -8.97 -7.39
C ILE A 701 1.24 -8.07 -6.29
N GLU A 702 0.15 -7.35 -6.59
CA GLU A 702 -0.41 -6.34 -5.68
C GLU A 702 -1.18 -6.97 -4.49
N ALA A 703 -1.87 -8.10 -4.68
CA ALA A 703 -2.72 -8.69 -3.64
C ALA A 703 -2.09 -9.88 -2.91
N ARG A 704 -1.18 -10.62 -3.55
CA ARG A 704 -0.60 -11.85 -3.00
C ARG A 704 0.92 -11.80 -2.81
N GLN A 705 1.56 -10.70 -3.20
CA GLN A 705 3.01 -10.50 -3.16
C GLN A 705 3.77 -11.66 -3.84
N ASP A 706 3.28 -12.11 -4.99
CA ASP A 706 3.87 -13.24 -5.75
C ASP A 706 5.19 -12.83 -6.44
N GLU A 707 6.30 -13.33 -5.90
CA GLU A 707 7.65 -13.07 -6.42
C GLU A 707 7.88 -13.61 -7.83
N TYR A 708 7.25 -14.73 -8.21
CA TYR A 708 7.39 -15.31 -9.55
C TYR A 708 6.69 -14.45 -10.59
N ALA A 709 5.49 -13.93 -10.26
CA ALA A 709 4.79 -12.99 -11.12
C ALA A 709 5.59 -11.70 -11.31
N SER A 710 6.23 -11.19 -10.26
CA SER A 710 7.11 -10.02 -10.32
C SER A 710 8.34 -10.28 -11.21
N ALA A 711 9.04 -11.40 -11.01
CA ALA A 711 10.19 -11.78 -11.83
C ALA A 711 9.83 -11.99 -13.30
N ALA A 712 8.67 -12.61 -13.59
CA ALA A 712 8.16 -12.79 -14.94
C ALA A 712 7.87 -11.45 -15.62
N LEU A 713 7.20 -10.51 -14.92
CA LEU A 713 6.94 -9.18 -15.46
C LEU A 713 8.25 -8.43 -15.76
N LYS A 714 9.24 -8.53 -14.86
CA LYS A 714 10.56 -7.90 -15.05
C LYS A 714 11.26 -8.46 -16.29
N ARG A 715 11.26 -9.78 -16.52
CA ARG A 715 11.81 -10.39 -17.74
C ARG A 715 11.07 -9.94 -19.00
N ALA A 716 9.74 -9.90 -18.95
CA ALA A 716 8.90 -9.50 -20.08
C ALA A 716 9.10 -8.03 -20.48
N THR A 717 9.33 -7.14 -19.51
CA THR A 717 9.33 -5.69 -19.73
C THR A 717 10.72 -5.06 -19.76
N GLY A 718 11.71 -5.67 -19.11
CA GLY A 718 13.09 -5.18 -18.99
C GLY A 718 13.73 -4.75 -20.31
N PRO A 719 13.64 -5.53 -21.41
CA PRO A 719 14.25 -5.18 -22.70
C PRO A 719 13.76 -3.83 -23.28
N PHE A 720 12.55 -3.42 -22.90
CA PHE A 720 11.86 -2.25 -23.43
C PHE A 720 11.95 -1.03 -22.52
N ILE A 721 12.66 -1.12 -21.39
CA ILE A 721 12.76 -0.04 -20.40
C ILE A 721 14.21 0.22 -20.08
N LEU A 722 14.69 1.42 -20.41
CA LEU A 722 16.00 1.90 -19.99
C LEU A 722 15.83 2.96 -18.89
N ARG A 723 16.22 2.62 -17.65
CA ARG A 723 16.15 3.51 -16.49
C ARG A 723 17.53 3.66 -15.85
N ARG A 724 17.94 4.90 -15.63
CA ARG A 724 19.22 5.26 -14.99
C ARG A 724 19.01 6.37 -13.99
N LEU A 725 19.67 6.24 -12.83
CA LEU A 725 19.52 7.18 -11.73
C LEU A 725 20.72 8.14 -11.66
N LYS A 726 20.50 9.37 -11.20
CA LYS A 726 21.60 10.34 -10.99
C LYS A 726 22.51 9.99 -9.82
N THR A 727 21.99 9.21 -8.87
CA THR A 727 22.73 8.72 -7.72
C THR A 727 23.74 7.63 -8.09
N ASP A 728 23.60 7.05 -9.29
CA ASP A 728 24.53 6.04 -9.78
C ASP A 728 25.85 6.69 -10.22
N LYS A 729 26.87 6.52 -9.38
CA LYS A 729 28.23 7.04 -9.61
C LYS A 729 28.92 6.39 -10.82
N SER A 730 28.46 5.22 -11.29
CA SER A 730 28.97 4.59 -12.53
C SER A 730 28.49 5.30 -13.80
N ILE A 731 27.40 6.08 -13.68
CA ILE A 731 26.76 6.81 -14.78
C ILE A 731 27.19 8.28 -14.76
N ILE A 732 27.26 8.87 -13.57
CA ILE A 732 27.67 10.27 -13.39
C ILE A 732 28.70 10.41 -12.27
N SER A 733 29.96 10.61 -12.65
CA SER A 733 31.05 10.96 -11.74
C SER A 733 31.11 12.46 -11.39
N ASP A 734 30.64 13.32 -12.30
CA ASP A 734 30.93 14.76 -12.26
C ASP A 734 29.81 15.63 -11.70
N LEU A 735 28.63 15.06 -11.39
CA LEU A 735 27.58 15.84 -10.73
C LEU A 735 28.00 16.07 -9.27
N PRO A 736 28.02 17.34 -8.81
CA PRO A 736 28.36 17.67 -7.43
C PRO A 736 27.35 17.07 -6.45
N GLU A 737 27.63 17.10 -5.15
CA GLU A 737 26.74 16.45 -4.18
C GLU A 737 25.39 17.18 -4.08
N LYS A 738 24.30 16.41 -4.05
CA LYS A 738 22.97 16.87 -3.69
C LYS A 738 22.73 16.56 -2.21
N LEU A 739 22.59 17.60 -1.39
CA LEU A 739 22.26 17.47 0.03
C LEU A 739 20.77 17.78 0.21
N GLU A 740 19.97 16.79 0.60
CA GLU A 740 18.57 17.02 0.96
C GLU A 740 18.41 17.12 2.48
N VAL A 741 17.82 18.21 2.95
CA VAL A 741 17.61 18.49 4.37
C VAL A 741 16.15 18.84 4.61
N LYS A 742 15.54 18.16 5.58
CA LYS A 742 14.21 18.52 6.09
C LYS A 742 14.36 19.68 7.07
N VAL A 743 13.60 20.75 6.86
CA VAL A 743 13.58 21.92 7.71
C VAL A 743 12.26 21.94 8.46
N TRP A 744 12.32 21.61 9.73
CA TRP A 744 11.16 21.60 10.62
C TRP A 744 10.82 23.02 11.05
N CYS A 745 9.58 23.41 10.82
CA CYS A 745 9.03 24.71 11.19
C CYS A 745 7.91 24.51 12.21
N THR A 746 7.86 25.35 13.23
CA THR A 746 6.74 25.36 14.19
C THR A 746 5.68 26.37 13.74
N LEU A 747 4.42 26.11 14.11
CA LEU A 747 3.34 27.06 13.89
C LEU A 747 3.40 28.18 14.93
N THR A 748 3.03 29.39 14.51
CA THR A 748 2.75 30.48 15.45
C THR A 748 1.43 30.21 16.20
N PRO A 749 1.18 30.84 17.36
CA PRO A 749 -0.10 30.72 18.07
C PRO A 749 -1.31 31.11 17.20
N GLU A 750 -1.14 32.08 16.31
CA GLU A 750 -2.17 32.46 15.34
C GLU A 750 -2.43 31.34 14.33
N GLN A 751 -1.37 30.77 13.73
CA GLN A 751 -1.49 29.66 12.79
C GLN A 751 -2.13 28.43 13.45
N ALA A 752 -1.74 28.08 14.67
CA ALA A 752 -2.31 26.96 15.40
C ALA A 752 -3.82 27.13 15.63
N THR A 753 -4.23 28.35 16.01
CA THR A 753 -5.65 28.70 16.20
C THR A 753 -6.43 28.58 14.89
N LEU A 754 -5.91 29.17 13.80
CA LEU A 754 -6.54 29.11 12.48
C LEU A 754 -6.58 27.67 11.94
N TYR A 755 -5.52 26.89 12.18
CA TYR A 755 -5.41 25.51 11.75
C TYR A 755 -6.50 24.66 12.44
N ALA A 756 -6.61 24.75 13.77
CA ALA A 756 -7.64 24.05 14.53
C ALA A 756 -9.06 24.42 14.07
N ALA A 757 -9.33 25.71 13.84
CA ALA A 757 -10.61 26.18 13.32
C ALA A 757 -10.95 25.61 11.93
N VAL A 758 -9.96 25.55 11.02
CA VAL A 758 -10.13 24.97 9.69
C VAL A 758 -10.37 23.47 9.77
N VAL A 759 -9.68 22.74 10.65
CA VAL A 759 -9.93 21.30 10.87
C VAL A 759 -11.37 21.08 11.33
N GLU A 760 -11.81 21.83 12.35
CA GLU A 760 -13.16 21.70 12.91
C GLU A 760 -14.24 21.98 11.86
N GLU A 761 -14.14 23.11 11.16
CA GLU A 761 -15.07 23.53 10.11
C GLU A 761 -15.16 22.49 8.99
N MET A 762 -14.00 22.08 8.45
CA MET A 762 -13.97 21.19 7.29
C MET A 762 -14.36 19.76 7.65
N MET A 763 -14.03 19.27 8.85
CA MET A 763 -14.46 17.95 9.30
C MET A 763 -15.97 17.87 9.49
N ALA A 764 -16.61 18.96 9.94
CA ALA A 764 -18.06 19.05 9.99
C ALA A 764 -18.67 18.89 8.58
N THR A 765 -18.14 19.62 7.58
CA THR A 765 -18.60 19.50 6.18
C THR A 765 -18.32 18.13 5.55
N ILE A 766 -17.16 17.52 5.83
CA ILE A 766 -16.80 16.20 5.31
C ILE A 766 -17.71 15.11 5.91
N SER A 767 -18.05 15.23 7.20
CA SER A 767 -18.93 14.27 7.88
C SER A 767 -20.37 14.26 7.34
N SER A 768 -20.83 15.39 6.79
CA SER A 768 -22.17 15.54 6.24
C SER A 768 -22.27 15.27 4.73
N THR A 769 -21.18 14.85 4.07
CA THR A 769 -21.14 14.65 2.61
C THR A 769 -20.64 13.25 2.25
N THR A 770 -21.11 12.69 1.13
CA THR A 770 -20.71 11.36 0.65
C THR A 770 -20.31 11.38 -0.82
N GLY A 771 -19.72 10.29 -1.33
CA GLY A 771 -19.38 10.14 -2.74
C GLY A 771 -18.39 11.19 -3.24
N ILE A 772 -18.68 11.81 -4.39
CA ILE A 772 -17.75 12.75 -5.05
C ILE A 772 -17.64 14.10 -4.31
N GLU A 773 -18.73 14.51 -3.63
CA GLU A 773 -18.79 15.75 -2.85
C GLU A 773 -17.86 15.66 -1.64
N ARG A 774 -17.89 14.52 -0.92
CA ARG A 774 -16.94 14.23 0.16
C ARG A 774 -15.49 14.36 -0.31
N ARG A 775 -15.15 13.73 -1.45
CA ARG A 775 -13.79 13.79 -2.01
C ARG A 775 -13.38 15.23 -2.32
N GLY A 776 -14.28 16.04 -2.86
CA GLY A 776 -14.07 17.47 -3.07
C GLY A 776 -13.78 18.23 -1.76
N ASN A 777 -14.56 17.97 -0.70
CA ASN A 777 -14.40 18.61 0.60
C ASN A 777 -13.09 18.23 1.29
N VAL A 778 -12.63 16.98 1.17
CA VAL A 778 -11.33 16.53 1.67
C VAL A 778 -10.19 17.28 1.00
N LEU A 779 -10.21 17.42 -0.34
CA LEU A 779 -9.19 18.16 -1.08
C LEU A 779 -9.20 19.67 -0.74
N ALA A 780 -10.38 20.25 -0.52
CA ALA A 780 -10.53 21.62 -0.06
C ALA A 780 -9.94 21.82 1.34
N ALA A 781 -10.15 20.85 2.25
CA ALA A 781 -9.64 20.90 3.61
C ALA A 781 -8.11 20.89 3.63
N MET A 782 -7.51 19.93 2.91
CA MET A 782 -6.05 19.85 2.75
C MET A 782 -5.48 21.15 2.18
N THR A 783 -6.17 21.74 1.20
CA THR A 783 -5.76 23.01 0.60
C THR A 783 -5.72 24.12 1.64
N ARG A 784 -6.78 24.30 2.44
CA ARG A 784 -6.85 25.33 3.47
C ARG A 784 -5.83 25.11 4.59
N LEU A 785 -5.64 23.87 5.05
CA LEU A 785 -4.66 23.53 6.08
C LEU A 785 -3.23 23.86 5.64
N LYS A 786 -2.87 23.53 4.40
CA LYS A 786 -1.57 23.93 3.82
C LYS A 786 -1.43 25.45 3.69
N GLN A 787 -2.50 26.17 3.36
CA GLN A 787 -2.48 27.63 3.33
C GLN A 787 -2.16 28.22 4.71
N VAL A 788 -2.75 27.67 5.78
CA VAL A 788 -2.43 28.06 7.17
C VAL A 788 -0.96 27.80 7.49
N CYS A 789 -0.44 26.60 7.18
CA CYS A 789 0.97 26.26 7.41
C CYS A 789 1.91 27.24 6.69
N ASN A 790 1.56 27.66 5.47
CA ASN A 790 2.32 28.63 4.71
C ASN A 790 2.28 30.03 5.35
N HIS A 791 1.08 30.60 5.53
CA HIS A 791 0.91 31.92 6.15
C HIS A 791 -0.58 32.24 6.44
N PRO A 792 -0.94 32.86 7.58
CA PRO A 792 -2.31 33.31 7.86
C PRO A 792 -2.95 34.15 6.74
N ALA A 793 -2.24 35.18 6.25
CA ALA A 793 -2.69 36.02 5.13
C ALA A 793 -2.94 35.24 3.81
N HIS A 794 -2.31 34.07 3.62
CA HIS A 794 -2.56 33.23 2.45
C HIS A 794 -3.92 32.51 2.54
N LEU A 795 -4.33 32.11 3.75
CA LEU A 795 -5.69 31.60 3.99
C LEU A 795 -6.72 32.74 3.97
N LEU A 796 -6.48 33.80 4.73
CA LEU A 796 -7.47 34.86 5.01
C LEU A 796 -7.71 35.80 3.82
N LYS A 797 -6.70 35.99 2.97
CA LYS A 797 -6.73 36.89 1.80
C LYS A 797 -7.16 38.33 2.14
N ASP A 798 -6.80 38.78 3.33
CA ASP A 798 -7.23 40.06 3.93
C ASP A 798 -6.22 41.21 3.75
N GLY A 799 -5.08 40.95 3.11
CA GLY A 799 -4.02 41.96 2.90
C GLY A 799 -3.26 42.33 4.18
N SER A 800 -3.38 41.53 5.24
CA SER A 800 -2.69 41.76 6.51
C SER A 800 -1.16 41.62 6.40
N ALA A 801 -0.44 42.26 7.32
CA ALA A 801 1.02 42.27 7.33
C ALA A 801 1.62 40.85 7.46
N LEU A 802 2.74 40.60 6.79
CA LEU A 802 3.39 39.28 6.76
C LEU A 802 4.38 38.97 7.92
N PRO A 803 5.21 39.92 8.43
CA PRO A 803 6.23 39.59 9.42
C PRO A 803 5.70 38.93 10.71
N GLY A 804 6.41 37.93 11.22
CA GLY A 804 6.21 37.37 12.56
C GLY A 804 4.91 36.57 12.77
N ARG A 805 4.24 36.20 11.68
CA ARG A 805 2.95 35.48 11.71
C ARG A 805 3.02 34.07 11.14
N SER A 806 4.18 33.68 10.57
CA SER A 806 4.39 32.33 10.04
C SER A 806 5.79 31.83 10.31
N GLY A 807 5.90 30.68 10.98
CA GLY A 807 7.20 30.05 11.24
C GLY A 807 7.94 29.65 9.96
N LYS A 808 7.20 29.27 8.90
CA LYS A 808 7.80 29.01 7.58
C LYS A 808 8.33 30.28 6.93
N LEU A 809 7.60 31.40 7.04
CA LEU A 809 8.07 32.67 6.48
C LEU A 809 9.33 33.14 7.19
N ASP A 810 9.37 33.07 8.53
CA ASP A 810 10.52 33.46 9.32
C ASP A 810 11.75 32.62 8.94
N ARG A 811 11.57 31.31 8.74
CA ARG A 811 12.64 30.41 8.29
C ARG A 811 13.06 30.67 6.86
N LEU A 812 12.12 30.98 5.96
CA LEU A 812 12.40 31.32 4.57
C LEU A 812 13.19 32.63 4.47
N GLU A 813 12.80 33.66 5.24
CA GLU A 813 13.48 34.95 5.31
C GLU A 813 14.93 34.77 5.74
N ALA A 814 15.18 34.04 6.83
CA ALA A 814 16.52 33.77 7.32
C ALA A 814 17.38 33.06 6.26
N LEU A 815 16.86 31.99 5.65
CA LEU A 815 17.61 31.21 4.67
C LEU A 815 17.87 31.99 3.36
N CYS A 816 16.91 32.78 2.88
CA CYS A 816 17.13 33.63 1.72
C CYS A 816 18.15 34.74 2.00
N ALA A 817 18.16 35.31 3.21
CA ALA A 817 19.14 36.31 3.61
C ALA A 817 20.56 35.71 3.63
N GLU A 818 20.73 34.51 4.17
CA GLU A 818 21.99 33.76 4.14
C GLU A 818 22.46 33.51 2.70
N ILE A 819 21.59 32.97 1.83
CA ILE A 819 21.93 32.67 0.43
C ILE A 819 22.41 33.93 -0.31
N VAL A 820 21.72 35.05 -0.12
CA VAL A 820 22.09 36.32 -0.74
C VAL A 820 23.40 36.87 -0.18
N ALA A 821 23.61 36.76 1.14
CA ALA A 821 24.84 37.21 1.80
C ALA A 821 26.08 36.41 1.35
N ASP A 822 25.91 35.12 1.08
CA ASP A 822 26.95 34.22 0.57
C ASP A 822 27.24 34.43 -0.93
N GLY A 823 26.53 35.36 -1.58
CA GLY A 823 26.71 35.64 -3.00
C GLY A 823 26.10 34.58 -3.91
N GLU A 824 25.14 33.81 -3.42
CA GLU A 824 24.60 32.63 -4.10
C GLU A 824 23.19 32.86 -4.66
N LYS A 825 22.68 31.87 -5.41
CA LYS A 825 21.37 31.94 -6.05
C LYS A 825 20.48 30.81 -5.56
N GLY A 826 19.24 31.16 -5.23
CA GLY A 826 18.25 30.24 -4.69
C GLY A 826 17.00 30.14 -5.54
N LEU A 827 16.49 28.93 -5.71
CA LEU A 827 15.14 28.67 -6.20
C LEU A 827 14.22 28.42 -5.01
N VAL A 828 13.05 29.05 -5.03
CA VAL A 828 12.03 28.88 -3.99
C VAL A 828 10.73 28.45 -4.65
N PHE A 829 10.32 27.22 -4.36
CA PHE A 829 9.12 26.61 -4.92
C PHE A 829 7.94 26.69 -3.96
N THR A 830 6.77 27.04 -4.51
CA THR A 830 5.48 26.93 -3.83
C THR A 830 4.44 26.39 -4.80
N GLN A 831 3.50 25.57 -4.33
CA GLN A 831 2.37 25.09 -5.12
C GLN A 831 1.35 26.20 -5.43
N TYR A 832 1.38 27.32 -4.69
CA TYR A 832 0.35 28.35 -4.72
C TYR A 832 0.85 29.65 -5.37
N ALA A 833 0.30 29.97 -6.55
CA ALA A 833 0.64 31.22 -7.23
C ALA A 833 0.21 32.47 -6.45
N GLU A 834 -0.90 32.39 -5.71
CA GLU A 834 -1.36 33.47 -4.82
C GLU A 834 -0.31 33.78 -3.74
N PHE A 835 0.26 32.75 -3.11
CA PHE A 835 1.26 32.93 -2.07
C PHE A 835 2.57 33.50 -2.60
N GLY A 836 3.08 32.99 -3.74
CA GLY A 836 4.29 33.56 -4.32
C GLY A 836 4.14 35.02 -4.75
N THR A 837 2.93 35.44 -5.11
CA THR A 837 2.61 36.85 -5.39
C THR A 837 2.65 37.72 -4.13
N LEU A 838 2.32 37.17 -2.96
CA LEU A 838 2.50 37.83 -1.66
C LEU A 838 3.98 37.87 -1.24
N LEU A 839 4.71 36.76 -1.46
CA LEU A 839 6.11 36.62 -1.05
C LEU A 839 7.07 37.49 -1.86
N GLN A 840 6.84 37.67 -3.17
CA GLN A 840 7.76 38.38 -4.05
C GLN A 840 8.08 39.82 -3.59
N PRO A 841 7.09 40.71 -3.37
CA PRO A 841 7.38 42.07 -2.93
C PRO A 841 7.93 42.12 -1.51
N TYR A 842 7.52 41.18 -0.66
CA TYR A 842 7.99 41.07 0.72
C TYR A 842 9.48 40.72 0.80
N LEU A 843 9.89 39.63 0.15
CA LEU A 843 11.27 39.18 0.13
C LEU A 843 12.16 40.21 -0.59
N GLN A 844 11.66 40.86 -1.64
CA GLN A 844 12.40 41.93 -2.32
C GLN A 844 12.70 43.10 -1.37
N ALA A 845 11.71 43.54 -0.58
CA ALA A 845 11.90 44.60 0.41
C ALA A 845 12.82 44.18 1.56
N LYS A 846 12.74 42.92 1.99
CA LYS A 846 13.54 42.39 3.12
C LYS A 846 14.99 42.12 2.77
N LEU A 847 15.25 41.61 1.56
CA LEU A 847 16.59 41.24 1.11
C LEU A 847 17.34 42.41 0.48
N ASP A 848 16.66 43.52 0.18
CA ASP A 848 17.19 44.65 -0.60
C ASP A 848 17.84 44.18 -1.92
N ARG A 849 17.17 43.22 -2.57
CA ARG A 849 17.62 42.55 -3.79
C ARG A 849 16.45 42.16 -4.70
N PRO A 850 16.65 42.08 -6.03
CA PRO A 850 15.63 41.59 -6.94
C PRO A 850 15.18 40.17 -6.58
N VAL A 851 13.86 39.98 -6.48
CA VAL A 851 13.24 38.65 -6.37
C VAL A 851 12.42 38.41 -7.63
N LEU A 852 12.82 37.40 -8.41
CA LEU A 852 12.13 37.01 -9.64
C LEU A 852 10.95 36.10 -9.30
N TRP A 853 9.87 36.14 -10.09
CA TRP A 853 8.69 35.31 -9.87
C TRP A 853 8.15 34.72 -11.18
N LEU A 854 8.13 33.38 -11.27
CA LEU A 854 7.61 32.63 -12.42
C LEU A 854 6.33 31.88 -12.04
N HIS A 855 5.23 32.23 -12.70
CA HIS A 855 3.93 31.57 -12.54
C HIS A 855 3.22 31.35 -13.89
N GLY A 856 2.17 30.53 -13.88
CA GLY A 856 1.50 30.07 -15.10
C GLY A 856 0.78 31.16 -15.93
N GLY A 857 0.48 32.31 -15.32
CA GLY A 857 -0.17 33.44 -15.98
C GLY A 857 0.76 34.26 -16.87
N LEU A 858 2.08 34.00 -16.83
CA LEU A 858 3.05 34.73 -17.64
C LEU A 858 3.03 34.27 -19.10
N THR A 859 3.15 35.24 -20.01
CA THR A 859 3.38 34.97 -21.43
C THR A 859 4.72 34.25 -21.62
N LYS A 860 4.85 33.52 -22.73
CA LYS A 860 6.07 32.79 -23.06
C LYS A 860 7.30 33.70 -23.12
N ALA A 861 7.18 34.86 -23.79
CA ALA A 861 8.26 35.83 -23.91
C ALA A 861 8.77 36.30 -22.54
N ARG A 862 7.85 36.62 -21.62
CA ARG A 862 8.21 37.04 -20.27
C ARG A 862 8.85 35.93 -19.45
N ARG A 863 8.40 34.68 -19.63
CA ARG A 863 9.02 33.51 -18.99
C ARG A 863 10.47 33.31 -19.42
N ASP A 864 10.72 33.35 -20.74
CA ASP A 864 12.06 33.21 -21.30
C ASP A 864 13.00 34.32 -20.79
N GLU A 865 12.53 35.57 -20.76
CA GLU A 865 13.29 36.71 -20.23
C GLU A 865 13.71 36.53 -18.76
N LEU A 866 12.79 36.07 -17.89
CA LEU A 866 13.09 35.84 -16.48
C LEU A 866 14.11 34.72 -16.26
N VAL A 867 14.00 33.63 -17.02
CA VAL A 867 14.93 32.50 -16.95
C VAL A 867 16.32 32.92 -17.42
N GLU A 868 16.39 33.65 -18.52
CA GLU A 868 17.65 34.18 -19.04
C GLU A 868 18.31 35.11 -18.02
N ARG A 869 17.55 36.09 -17.49
CA ARG A 869 18.04 37.02 -16.46
C ARG A 869 18.59 36.30 -15.23
N PHE A 870 17.91 35.26 -14.76
CA PHE A 870 18.38 34.47 -13.62
C PHE A 870 19.68 33.72 -13.91
N GLN A 871 19.80 33.15 -15.11
CA GLN A 871 20.94 32.32 -15.51
C GLN A 871 22.19 33.17 -15.81
N THR A 872 22.03 34.34 -16.44
CA THR A 872 23.16 35.17 -16.91
C THR A 872 23.55 36.30 -15.97
N GLY A 873 22.66 36.75 -15.08
CA GLY A 873 22.97 37.84 -14.15
C GLY A 873 24.03 37.44 -13.11
N ASP A 874 24.97 38.33 -12.79
CA ASP A 874 26.02 38.03 -11.80
C ASP A 874 25.58 38.28 -10.35
N GLU A 875 24.46 38.95 -10.14
CA GLU A 875 23.95 39.30 -8.81
C GLU A 875 23.30 38.12 -8.07
N PRO A 876 23.50 38.00 -6.74
CA PRO A 876 22.77 37.05 -5.89
C PRO A 876 21.27 37.31 -6.00
N THR A 877 20.52 36.28 -6.38
CA THR A 877 19.11 36.44 -6.77
C THR A 877 18.29 35.26 -6.23
N ILE A 878 17.13 35.58 -5.66
CA ILE A 878 16.10 34.58 -5.32
C ILE A 878 15.10 34.52 -6.47
N PHE A 879 14.86 33.31 -6.97
CA PHE A 879 13.84 33.05 -7.99
C PHE A 879 12.72 32.22 -7.38
N LEU A 880 11.57 32.85 -7.18
CA LEU A 880 10.35 32.17 -6.79
C LEU A 880 9.74 31.47 -8.03
N LEU A 881 9.26 30.24 -7.88
CA LEU A 881 8.59 29.48 -8.95
C LEU A 881 7.35 28.77 -8.43
N SER A 882 6.26 28.79 -9.20
CA SER A 882 5.12 27.92 -8.89
C SER A 882 5.35 26.50 -9.41
N LEU A 883 5.13 25.48 -8.57
CA LEU A 883 5.43 24.07 -8.88
C LEU A 883 4.84 23.61 -10.21
N LYS A 884 3.56 23.92 -10.48
CA LYS A 884 2.89 23.55 -11.73
C LYS A 884 3.40 24.32 -12.96
N ALA A 885 3.85 25.57 -12.80
CA ALA A 885 4.37 26.36 -13.91
C ALA A 885 5.83 26.03 -14.24
N ALA A 886 6.58 25.53 -13.25
CA ALA A 886 7.96 25.07 -13.38
C ALA A 886 8.10 23.55 -13.62
N GLY A 887 6.98 22.81 -13.64
CA GLY A 887 6.93 21.36 -13.87
C GLY A 887 7.42 20.89 -15.24
N THR A 888 7.87 21.78 -16.12
CA THR A 888 8.24 21.43 -17.50
C THR A 888 9.51 22.13 -17.97
N GLY A 889 10.52 21.32 -18.27
CA GLY A 889 11.63 21.60 -19.20
C GLY A 889 12.72 22.57 -18.77
N LEU A 890 12.47 23.46 -17.81
CA LEU A 890 13.39 24.56 -17.48
C LEU A 890 14.77 24.05 -17.04
N ASN A 891 15.81 24.77 -17.47
CA ASN A 891 17.20 24.55 -17.04
C ASN A 891 17.60 25.74 -16.16
N LEU A 892 17.87 25.50 -14.86
CA LEU A 892 18.12 26.55 -13.84
C LEU A 892 19.41 26.26 -13.05
N THR A 893 20.45 25.77 -13.74
CA THR A 893 21.75 25.36 -13.18
C THR A 893 22.54 26.46 -12.46
N ALA A 894 22.21 27.74 -12.62
CA ALA A 894 22.86 28.81 -11.84
C ALA A 894 22.48 28.80 -10.35
N ALA A 895 21.38 28.14 -9.98
CA ALA A 895 21.00 27.99 -8.58
C ALA A 895 21.73 26.81 -7.95
N ASN A 896 22.23 26.98 -6.73
CA ASN A 896 22.77 25.91 -5.90
C ASN A 896 21.99 25.71 -4.59
N HIS A 897 20.96 26.53 -4.35
CA HIS A 897 19.97 26.32 -3.30
C HIS A 897 18.58 26.10 -3.90
N VAL A 898 17.87 25.11 -3.37
CA VAL A 898 16.48 24.81 -3.71
C VAL A 898 15.68 24.73 -2.43
N ILE A 899 14.62 25.53 -2.30
CA ILE A 899 13.74 25.55 -1.14
C ILE A 899 12.34 25.18 -1.59
N HIS A 900 11.76 24.12 -1.02
CA HIS A 900 10.34 23.80 -1.15
C HIS A 900 9.62 24.31 0.09
N VAL A 901 8.81 25.36 -0.10
CA VAL A 901 8.15 26.05 1.02
C VAL A 901 6.95 25.27 1.53
N ASP A 902 6.24 24.56 0.65
CA ASP A 902 5.11 23.70 1.00
C ASP A 902 5.37 22.26 0.60
N ARG A 903 4.98 21.31 1.46
CA ARG A 903 5.20 19.88 1.24
C ARG A 903 4.17 19.36 0.26
N TRP A 904 4.60 18.84 -0.89
CA TRP A 904 3.73 18.18 -1.86
C TRP A 904 3.59 16.69 -1.51
N TRP A 905 2.40 16.12 -1.71
CA TRP A 905 2.12 14.72 -1.34
C TRP A 905 2.76 13.69 -2.30
N ASN A 906 3.04 14.10 -3.54
CA ASN A 906 3.72 13.27 -4.53
C ASN A 906 5.22 13.66 -4.61
N PRO A 907 6.14 12.88 -4.01
CA PRO A 907 7.56 13.22 -3.99
C PRO A 907 8.15 13.42 -5.39
N ALA A 908 7.63 12.72 -6.42
CA ALA A 908 8.13 12.83 -7.78
C ALA A 908 8.01 14.24 -8.36
N VAL A 909 6.96 15.01 -7.99
CA VAL A 909 6.77 16.38 -8.46
C VAL A 909 7.79 17.34 -7.85
N GLU A 910 8.12 17.17 -6.56
CA GLU A 910 9.16 17.97 -5.90
C GLU A 910 10.56 17.61 -6.41
N ASP A 911 10.81 16.32 -6.60
CA ASP A 911 12.09 15.83 -7.11
C ASP A 911 12.28 16.34 -8.55
N GLN A 912 11.22 16.36 -9.36
CA GLN A 912 11.21 16.98 -10.69
C GLN A 912 11.49 18.50 -10.62
N ALA A 913 10.94 19.22 -9.65
CA ALA A 913 11.23 20.64 -9.47
C ALA A 913 12.68 20.89 -9.00
N THR A 914 13.19 20.06 -8.10
CA THR A 914 14.57 20.09 -7.59
C THR A 914 15.60 19.85 -8.70
N ASP A 915 15.30 18.88 -9.55
CA ASP A 915 16.12 18.47 -10.70
C ASP A 915 16.26 19.57 -11.77
N ARG A 916 15.55 20.69 -11.65
CA ARG A 916 15.76 21.88 -12.50
C ARG A 916 17.08 22.60 -12.17
N ALA A 917 17.49 22.59 -10.90
CA ALA A 917 18.78 23.11 -10.45
C ALA A 917 19.86 22.02 -10.42
N TYR A 918 19.50 20.79 -10.03
CA TYR A 918 20.39 19.63 -10.02
C TYR A 918 20.43 18.93 -11.38
N ARG A 919 21.00 19.61 -12.38
CA ARG A 919 21.05 19.15 -13.77
C ARG A 919 22.47 19.25 -14.33
N ILE A 920 22.72 18.54 -15.43
CA ILE A 920 24.01 18.60 -16.15
C ILE A 920 24.33 20.05 -16.51
N GLY A 921 25.50 20.53 -16.10
CA GLY A 921 25.90 21.94 -16.18
C GLY A 921 26.00 22.62 -14.82
N GLN A 922 25.46 21.99 -13.77
CA GLN A 922 25.69 22.38 -12.39
C GLN A 922 27.16 22.14 -11.99
N ARG A 923 27.78 23.15 -11.37
CA ARG A 923 29.19 23.13 -10.93
C ARG A 923 29.34 23.22 -9.41
N LYS A 924 28.26 23.54 -8.68
CA LYS A 924 28.25 23.66 -7.22
C LYS A 924 27.38 22.56 -6.60
N ASN A 925 27.72 22.14 -5.38
CA ASN A 925 26.85 21.28 -4.58
C ASN A 925 25.47 21.93 -4.42
N VAL A 926 24.42 21.14 -4.60
CA VAL A 926 23.04 21.63 -4.54
C VAL A 926 22.44 21.28 -3.19
N GLN A 927 22.04 22.29 -2.43
CA GLN A 927 21.33 22.14 -1.17
C GLN A 927 19.83 22.22 -1.41
N VAL A 928 19.11 21.18 -1.02
CA VAL A 928 17.65 21.08 -1.16
C VAL A 928 17.04 21.10 0.23
N ARG A 929 16.21 22.09 0.51
CA ARG A 929 15.58 22.32 1.81
C ARG A 929 14.07 22.14 1.66
N LYS A 930 13.52 21.13 2.32
CA LYS A 930 12.08 20.79 2.29
C LYS A 930 11.46 21.23 3.60
N PHE A 931 10.59 22.24 3.57
CA PHE A 931 9.96 22.79 4.78
C PHE A 931 8.77 21.93 5.19
N ILE A 932 8.68 21.62 6.49
CA ILE A 932 7.61 20.79 7.04
C ILE A 932 7.16 21.42 8.36
N CYS A 933 5.86 21.72 8.49
CA CYS A 933 5.31 22.14 9.78
C CYS A 933 5.10 20.96 10.73
N THR A 934 5.74 21.00 11.90
CA THR A 934 5.63 19.99 12.96
C THR A 934 4.22 19.93 13.53
N GLY A 935 3.74 18.74 13.84
CA GLY A 935 2.44 18.43 14.39
C GLY A 935 1.27 18.73 13.45
N THR A 936 1.52 18.88 12.15
CA THR A 936 0.48 19.22 11.16
C THR A 936 0.29 18.11 10.12
N LEU A 937 -0.68 18.30 9.23
CA LEU A 937 -0.87 17.50 8.03
C LEU A 937 0.44 17.31 7.22
N GLU A 938 1.34 18.30 7.19
CA GLU A 938 2.57 18.18 6.41
C GLU A 938 3.54 17.13 6.97
N GLU A 939 3.66 17.02 8.29
CA GLU A 939 4.48 15.99 8.93
C GLU A 939 3.88 14.61 8.70
N ARG A 940 2.56 14.45 8.86
CA ARG A 940 1.87 13.18 8.61
C ARG A 940 2.01 12.71 7.15
N ILE A 941 1.94 13.65 6.20
CA ILE A 941 2.21 13.38 4.78
C ILE A 941 3.66 12.93 4.60
N ASP A 942 4.62 13.61 5.22
CA ASP A 942 6.04 13.26 5.12
C ASP A 942 6.35 11.87 5.70
N GLU A 943 5.89 11.56 6.91
CA GLU A 943 6.01 10.22 7.53
C GLU A 943 5.47 9.12 6.63
N MET A 944 4.38 9.41 5.92
CA MET A 944 3.79 8.44 5.01
C MET A 944 4.58 8.27 3.72
N ILE A 945 5.10 9.36 3.15
CA ILE A 945 5.99 9.32 1.99
C ILE A 945 7.24 8.48 2.34
N GLU A 946 7.82 8.66 3.52
CA GLU A 946 9.00 7.89 3.96
C GLU A 946 8.69 6.41 4.14
N ARG A 947 7.59 6.07 4.82
CA ARG A 947 7.13 4.66 4.93
C ARG A 947 6.90 4.02 3.56
N LYS A 948 6.35 4.77 2.61
CA LYS A 948 6.15 4.30 1.23
C LYS A 948 7.46 4.17 0.48
N LYS A 949 8.42 5.09 0.61
CA LYS A 949 9.74 4.97 -0.04
C LYS A 949 10.47 3.70 0.42
N ALA A 950 10.40 3.37 1.71
CA ALA A 950 10.96 2.11 2.23
C ALA A 950 10.29 0.84 1.66
N LEU A 951 9.02 0.94 1.27
CA LEU A 951 8.27 -0.15 0.61
C LEU A 951 8.41 -0.13 -0.93
N ALA A 952 8.65 1.03 -1.54
CA ALA A 952 8.65 1.25 -2.99
C ALA A 952 9.85 0.64 -3.72
N ASP A 953 10.92 0.29 -3.01
CA ASP A 953 11.97 -0.59 -3.53
C ASP A 953 11.42 -2.01 -3.82
N ALA A 954 10.23 -2.34 -3.29
CA ALA A 954 9.44 -3.54 -3.56
C ALA A 954 8.05 -3.20 -4.15
N VAL A 955 8.02 -2.63 -5.36
CA VAL A 955 6.90 -2.74 -6.34
C VAL A 955 5.47 -2.52 -5.78
N VAL A 956 5.10 -1.34 -5.27
CA VAL A 956 3.68 -0.88 -5.19
C VAL A 956 3.60 0.67 -5.23
N GLY A 957 2.50 1.17 -5.80
CA GLY A 957 2.18 2.52 -6.23
C GLY A 957 1.93 3.71 -5.27
N THR A 958 2.09 4.93 -5.80
CA THR A 958 1.95 6.24 -5.13
C THR A 958 0.70 7.09 -5.50
N GLY A 959 -0.48 6.50 -5.77
CA GLY A 959 -1.67 7.25 -6.23
C GLY A 959 -2.28 8.27 -5.22
N GLU A 960 -3.19 9.14 -5.70
CA GLU A 960 -3.90 10.18 -4.90
C GLU A 960 -5.18 9.67 -4.22
N ASP A 961 -5.79 8.60 -4.73
CA ASP A 961 -7.15 8.14 -4.33
C ASP A 961 -7.23 7.71 -2.86
N TRP A 962 -6.16 7.16 -2.30
CA TRP A 962 -6.16 6.56 -0.97
C TRP A 962 -6.48 7.56 0.15
N ILE A 963 -6.13 8.85 0.05
CA ILE A 963 -6.47 9.86 1.07
C ILE A 963 -7.96 10.15 1.03
N THR A 964 -8.52 10.27 -0.18
CA THR A 964 -9.94 10.59 -0.35
C THR A 964 -10.85 9.43 0.03
N ASP A 965 -10.30 8.21 0.05
CA ASP A 965 -10.96 6.97 0.46
C ASP A 965 -10.78 6.64 1.95
N LEU A 966 -9.96 7.40 2.70
CA LEU A 966 -9.85 7.24 4.15
C LEU A 966 -11.20 7.45 4.85
N SER A 967 -11.44 6.69 5.92
CA SER A 967 -12.58 6.91 6.80
C SER A 967 -12.52 8.30 7.44
N THR A 968 -13.67 8.83 7.87
CA THR A 968 -13.72 10.16 8.50
C THR A 968 -12.87 10.22 9.78
N ASP A 969 -12.74 9.11 10.52
CA ASP A 969 -11.87 9.02 11.69
C ASP A 969 -10.38 9.04 11.30
N ALA A 970 -9.98 8.28 10.27
CA ALA A 970 -8.61 8.31 9.78
C ALA A 970 -8.23 9.68 9.18
N LEU A 971 -9.18 10.39 8.57
CA LEU A 971 -8.99 11.78 8.13
C LEU A 971 -8.86 12.75 9.30
N ARG A 972 -9.62 12.53 10.38
CA ARG A 972 -9.52 13.34 11.60
C ARG A 972 -8.13 13.21 12.21
N ASP A 973 -7.61 12.00 12.31
CA ASP A 973 -6.26 11.74 12.82
C ASP A 973 -5.17 12.33 11.90
N LEU A 974 -5.38 12.26 10.59
CA LEU A 974 -4.49 12.87 9.60
C LEU A 974 -4.46 14.40 9.68
N PHE A 975 -5.60 15.03 9.97
CA PHE A 975 -5.73 16.50 10.01
C PHE A 975 -5.47 17.08 11.40
N ALA A 976 -5.56 16.28 12.46
CA ALA A 976 -5.39 16.72 13.84
C ALA A 976 -4.05 17.43 14.06
N LEU A 977 -4.11 18.54 14.80
CA LEU A 977 -2.93 19.28 15.24
C LEU A 977 -2.35 18.62 16.49
N ASP A 978 -1.07 18.26 16.46
CA ASP A 978 -0.36 17.75 17.64
C ASP A 978 -0.08 18.89 18.63
N PRO A 979 -0.22 18.69 19.95
CA PRO A 979 0.11 19.68 20.96
C PRO A 979 1.55 20.21 20.89
N SER A 980 2.49 19.46 20.29
CA SER A 980 3.88 19.87 20.07
C SER A 980 4.09 20.83 18.88
N ALA A 981 3.03 21.17 18.13
CA ALA A 981 3.12 21.97 16.91
C ALA A 981 3.39 23.47 17.12
N VAL A 982 3.20 24.00 18.34
CA VAL A 982 3.23 25.45 18.63
C VAL A 982 4.59 25.86 19.21
N ALA A 983 5.18 26.91 18.64
CA ALA A 983 6.46 27.49 19.05
C ALA A 983 6.46 28.10 20.47
#